data_AF-A0A8J5Q8S0-F1
#
_entry.id   AF-A0A8J5Q8S0-F1
#
_cell.length_a   1.000
_cell.length_b   1.000
_cell.length_c   1.000
_cell.angle_alpha   90.00
_cell.angle_beta   90.00
_cell.angle_gamma   90.00
#
_symmetry.space_group_name_H-M   'P 1'
#
loop_
_entity.id
_entity.type
_entity.pdbx_description
1 polymer ?
#
loop_
_entity_poly.entity_id
_entity_poly.type
_entity_poly.pdbx_seq_one_letter_code
_entity_poly.pdbx_strand_id
1 'polypeptide(L)'
;MAKTTLLSLVTACLLIVPSSARPETPDVTNHYTSFKNPPVTSRPLFRYWLPDASADVSKVSEDIASAGSIGAGGVEFVPFYQYGGHGGRYPPGADWATYGFGSPAFVDVLEQAAKAHVSHGLKMDFALDPNQGQGVPADPDEEGLQWDLVPFAIQVPANGSLENPLPGWGTGKLVSLVTATVDSRQTRKLGDNPFPGSSDTHTSFVLANGSLVQHTDKVSTEGIVEYKFPKTPDGTEQWAFAFYSRRSLIKNLKFSSNDTKPIYSNGSYTVDHFSAKGAKVTIRFWQNYILKNSNVRSLIKQCAGAGWEDSPEILSTITWTPDLPKLFKRRHGYDLLTYLPLIMYKSNNLAIQAGVLGPFEAVLNTQDKGQGVANDYVEILELCYREYITTLRDWLNTNLGLSFRTQVSYNLPMDMGANVPFVDIPEAESLGFHDNPDAYKQYIGPAVLAGKKVVSNELGAMPGRPYSQLLTELLFSADAAFTANTNKFVLHGQPYSGNYYNTTWPGYTPFQYGFSELYSPRQPAWEHGLDEVLGYLGRAQHSMQMGVANLDVAIYNKVAKTDPLWTYNVYAENDLETASYTYAYVTPANFKLPQAYVDNKVLAPKTGAFKALVLPGRSNITLQAIEDITRFAKAGLPVILVDSPVFLPTNRRGEEVKTWDAYKSLLKLPSVHQSKKSKVAATLQSLGIRPKVTAISDKLWKHARRWDPPSTGIVKITSKGVPYWFDAWTGTQEPVLFYSADRLSGTINIPLSLAANQTTIIAVSNKPLKYVETPVVHISKKPAGILGSKVTNRHEIELHATSRSSGGRITLSNGASHSIKYFDSPEEIQLEKWTLTAEHWEAPSNFSDASAIASKRNSTHTLTAPLNSWTELVPELTNSSGLGYYSTSFTWPPSQYSTKNLDGAYVKFEPVMHAMKLWVNGKRLPPVDPRNPVVDLGPFMKRGENEILAVVPTTMWNYVRSLLPRIRNAGDIPLEISTQDIQLKWPTPAKTDNGLVGRVYLVPYHKVTLRL
;
A
#
# COMPACT_ATOMS: atom_id res chain seq x y z
N MET A 1 9.90 16.82 -13.94
CA MET A 1 11.00 17.74 -13.58
C MET A 1 10.39 18.94 -12.86
N ALA A 2 10.56 19.06 -11.54
CA ALA A 2 10.52 20.30 -10.76
C ALA A 2 11.18 19.97 -9.42
N LYS A 3 12.43 20.44 -9.24
CA LYS A 3 13.24 20.20 -8.05
C LYS A 3 12.65 20.97 -6.88
N THR A 4 12.41 20.26 -5.78
CA THR A 4 12.04 20.74 -4.47
C THR A 4 13.16 21.59 -3.86
N THR A 5 12.79 22.66 -3.15
CA THR A 5 13.58 23.16 -2.02
C THR A 5 12.65 23.15 -0.82
N LEU A 6 12.73 22.10 0.01
CA LEU A 6 12.09 22.07 1.32
C LEU A 6 13.11 21.59 2.35
N LEU A 7 13.26 22.38 3.42
CA LEU A 7 14.25 22.26 4.47
C LEU A 7 14.26 20.87 5.13
N SER A 8 15.48 20.35 5.29
CA SER A 8 15.85 19.04 5.81
C SER A 8 15.63 18.91 7.33
N LEU A 9 14.86 17.92 7.77
CA LEU A 9 14.81 17.44 9.16
C LEU A 9 14.71 15.91 9.17
N VAL A 10 15.33 15.30 10.17
CA VAL A 10 16.12 14.06 10.11
C VAL A 10 15.59 13.05 11.16
N THR A 11 15.23 11.79 10.83
CA THR A 11 14.39 10.92 11.71
C THR A 11 14.86 9.42 11.72
N ALA A 12 14.16 8.42 12.34
CA ALA A 12 14.33 6.93 12.21
C ALA A 12 13.03 6.13 12.57
N CYS A 13 12.91 4.81 12.34
CA CYS A 13 11.67 4.00 12.50
C CYS A 13 11.66 2.94 13.63
N LEU A 14 10.53 2.74 14.33
CA LEU A 14 10.33 1.69 15.37
C LEU A 14 8.99 0.95 15.17
N LEU A 15 9.02 -0.38 15.06
CA LEU A 15 7.82 -1.24 14.94
C LEU A 15 7.48 -1.89 16.28
N ILE A 16 6.32 -1.53 16.84
CA ILE A 16 5.83 -2.08 18.11
C ILE A 16 4.48 -2.75 17.85
N VAL A 17 4.39 -4.04 18.11
CA VAL A 17 3.12 -4.78 18.08
C VAL A 17 2.60 -4.91 19.52
N PRO A 18 1.58 -4.15 19.95
CA PRO A 18 0.99 -4.33 21.26
C PRO A 18 0.13 -5.61 21.30
N SER A 19 0.68 -6.70 21.85
CA SER A 19 -0.11 -7.86 22.26
C SER A 19 -0.65 -7.62 23.68
N SER A 20 -1.91 -7.17 23.79
CA SER A 20 -2.66 -7.32 25.04
C SER A 20 -3.57 -8.55 24.94
N ALA A 21 -3.12 -9.68 25.50
CA ALA A 21 -3.90 -10.92 25.54
C ALA A 21 -4.85 -10.99 26.76
N ARG A 22 -6.14 -11.32 26.52
CA ARG A 22 -7.07 -12.07 27.42
C ARG A 22 -8.45 -12.30 26.74
N PRO A 23 -9.21 -13.36 27.07
CA PRO A 23 -8.86 -14.77 27.23
C PRO A 23 -9.69 -15.61 26.24
N GLU A 24 -9.35 -15.60 24.96
CA GLU A 24 -9.41 -16.83 24.17
C GLU A 24 -7.95 -17.14 23.93
N THR A 25 -7.38 -18.07 24.70
CA THR A 25 -5.98 -18.47 24.58
C THR A 25 -5.69 -18.91 23.14
N PRO A 26 -4.96 -18.14 22.31
CA PRO A 26 -4.18 -18.83 21.29
C PRO A 26 -3.08 -19.55 22.07
N ASP A 27 -2.93 -20.84 21.81
CA ASP A 27 -1.91 -21.63 22.50
C ASP A 27 -0.54 -20.99 22.28
N VAL A 28 0.07 -20.49 23.37
CA VAL A 28 1.36 -19.78 23.35
C VAL A 28 2.47 -20.69 22.80
N THR A 29 2.25 -22.02 22.78
CA THR A 29 3.13 -23.01 22.14
C THR A 29 3.27 -22.78 20.63
N ASN A 30 2.23 -22.31 19.94
CA ASN A 30 2.21 -22.17 18.48
C ASN A 30 2.87 -20.86 17.99
N HIS A 31 3.13 -19.90 18.88
CA HIS A 31 3.72 -18.59 18.53
C HIS A 31 5.25 -18.62 18.36
N TYR A 32 5.94 -19.52 19.04
CA TYR A 32 7.40 -19.64 18.97
C TYR A 32 7.86 -20.22 17.64
N THR A 33 7.29 -21.37 17.26
CA THR A 33 7.61 -22.06 15.99
C THR A 33 7.15 -21.27 14.78
N SER A 34 6.01 -20.56 14.88
CA SER A 34 5.46 -19.77 13.78
C SER A 34 6.18 -18.44 13.53
N PHE A 35 6.89 -17.84 14.50
CA PHE A 35 7.69 -16.65 14.17
C PHE A 35 8.91 -17.01 13.33
N LYS A 36 9.67 -18.05 13.68
CA LYS A 36 10.84 -18.46 12.90
C LYS A 36 10.43 -18.87 11.47
N ASN A 37 9.34 -19.63 11.37
CA ASN A 37 8.77 -20.13 10.13
C ASN A 37 7.30 -19.70 10.01
N PRO A 38 7.01 -18.49 9.48
CA PRO A 38 5.65 -18.01 9.35
C PRO A 38 4.83 -18.90 8.43
N PRO A 39 3.54 -19.12 8.74
CA PRO A 39 2.65 -19.90 7.88
C PRO A 39 2.54 -19.22 6.52
N VAL A 40 2.29 -20.01 5.49
CA VAL A 40 2.24 -19.55 4.09
C VAL A 40 1.25 -18.39 3.88
N THR A 41 0.16 -18.37 4.65
CA THR A 41 -0.87 -17.31 4.64
C THR A 41 -0.33 -15.94 5.07
N SER A 42 0.67 -15.92 5.95
CA SER A 42 1.30 -14.69 6.46
C SER A 42 2.50 -14.24 5.63
N ARG A 43 2.90 -15.00 4.61
CA ARG A 43 4.02 -14.62 3.72
C ARG A 43 3.55 -13.66 2.61
N PRO A 44 4.43 -12.81 2.06
CA PRO A 44 4.10 -11.97 0.92
C PRO A 44 3.73 -12.80 -0.31
N LEU A 45 2.90 -12.26 -1.20
CA LEU A 45 2.63 -12.85 -2.51
C LEU A 45 3.35 -12.04 -3.59
N PHE A 46 3.54 -12.60 -4.78
CA PHE A 46 3.81 -11.81 -5.98
C PHE A 46 2.51 -11.61 -6.77
N ARG A 47 2.27 -10.40 -7.28
CA ARG A 47 1.29 -10.20 -8.35
C ARG A 47 1.84 -10.81 -9.64
N TYR A 48 1.24 -11.89 -10.09
CA TYR A 48 1.71 -12.67 -11.23
C TYR A 48 1.05 -12.23 -12.52
N TRP A 49 1.84 -11.69 -13.44
CA TRP A 49 1.36 -11.14 -14.70
C TRP A 49 1.37 -12.21 -15.80
N LEU A 50 0.22 -12.84 -16.00
CA LEU A 50 0.00 -13.76 -17.10
C LEU A 50 -0.37 -12.95 -18.36
N PRO A 51 0.38 -13.04 -19.47
CA PRO A 51 0.09 -12.24 -20.68
C PRO A 51 -1.27 -12.58 -21.30
N ASP A 52 -1.55 -13.87 -21.51
CA ASP A 52 -2.84 -14.44 -21.87
C ASP A 52 -2.80 -15.98 -21.71
N ALA A 53 -3.88 -16.66 -22.09
CA ALA A 53 -3.96 -18.11 -21.96
C ALA A 53 -3.21 -18.92 -23.04
N SER A 54 -2.47 -18.27 -23.94
CA SER A 54 -1.53 -18.96 -24.84
C SER A 54 -0.21 -19.33 -24.14
N ALA A 55 -0.02 -18.84 -22.91
CA ALA A 55 1.11 -19.18 -22.06
C ALA A 55 1.24 -20.70 -21.84
N ASP A 56 2.48 -21.17 -21.81
CA ASP A 56 2.79 -22.56 -21.49
C ASP A 56 2.49 -22.84 -20.01
N VAL A 57 1.51 -23.71 -19.78
CA VAL A 57 1.06 -24.11 -18.45
C VAL A 57 2.16 -24.75 -17.59
N SER A 58 3.15 -25.39 -18.22
CA SER A 58 4.30 -25.94 -17.49
C SER A 58 5.15 -24.82 -16.90
N LYS A 59 5.38 -23.75 -17.68
CA LYS A 59 6.10 -22.55 -17.21
C LYS A 59 5.33 -21.78 -16.14
N VAL A 60 4.01 -21.69 -16.26
CA VAL A 60 3.16 -21.13 -15.18
C VAL A 60 3.34 -21.93 -13.88
N SER A 61 3.35 -23.25 -13.96
CA SER A 61 3.55 -24.12 -12.78
C SER A 61 4.96 -23.97 -12.19
N GLU A 62 5.99 -23.89 -13.03
CA GLU A 62 7.38 -23.63 -12.62
C GLU A 62 7.54 -22.26 -11.95
N ASP A 63 6.91 -21.21 -12.49
CA ASP A 63 6.92 -19.86 -11.92
C ASP A 63 6.33 -19.82 -10.51
N ILE A 64 5.20 -20.52 -10.30
CA ILE A 64 4.54 -20.65 -9.00
C ILE A 64 5.43 -21.41 -8.02
N ALA A 65 6.00 -22.54 -8.45
CA ALA A 65 6.90 -23.33 -7.62
C ALA A 65 8.16 -22.53 -7.23
N SER A 66 8.72 -21.77 -8.17
CA SER A 66 9.88 -20.91 -7.96
C SER A 66 9.60 -19.77 -6.99
N ALA A 67 8.42 -19.15 -7.06
CA ALA A 67 8.02 -18.16 -6.06
C ALA A 67 8.03 -18.76 -4.63
N GLY A 68 7.48 -19.97 -4.49
CA GLY A 68 7.48 -20.71 -3.23
C GLY A 68 8.88 -21.07 -2.73
N SER A 69 9.82 -21.41 -3.61
CA SER A 69 11.17 -21.85 -3.23
C SER A 69 12.00 -20.75 -2.56
N ILE A 70 11.74 -19.48 -2.90
CA ILE A 70 12.37 -18.32 -2.25
C ILE A 70 11.56 -17.75 -1.07
N GLY A 71 10.49 -18.43 -0.66
CA GLY A 71 9.74 -18.07 0.56
C GLY A 71 8.53 -17.16 0.35
N ALA A 72 8.05 -16.98 -0.88
CA ALA A 72 6.73 -16.37 -1.08
C ALA A 72 5.61 -17.28 -0.55
N GLY A 73 4.45 -16.69 -0.27
CA GLY A 73 3.22 -17.40 0.07
C GLY A 73 2.55 -18.07 -1.13
N GLY A 74 2.96 -17.71 -2.34
CA GLY A 74 2.34 -18.05 -3.61
C GLY A 74 2.18 -16.79 -4.46
N VAL A 75 1.21 -16.79 -5.37
CA VAL A 75 0.97 -15.65 -6.26
C VAL A 75 -0.48 -15.18 -6.24
N GLU A 76 -0.67 -13.89 -6.52
CA GLU A 76 -1.94 -13.36 -7.00
C GLU A 76 -1.97 -13.52 -8.52
N PHE A 77 -2.81 -14.42 -9.02
CA PHE A 77 -2.90 -14.77 -10.42
C PHE A 77 -3.72 -13.73 -11.20
N VAL A 78 -3.03 -12.90 -11.99
CA VAL A 78 -3.64 -11.80 -12.75
C VAL A 78 -3.48 -12.03 -14.26
N PRO A 79 -4.57 -12.26 -15.00
CA PRO A 79 -4.53 -12.28 -16.45
C PRO A 79 -4.47 -10.85 -16.98
N PHE A 80 -3.28 -10.46 -17.44
CA PHE A 80 -2.89 -9.09 -17.79
C PHE A 80 -2.68 -8.93 -19.30
N TYR A 81 -3.76 -8.53 -19.97
CA TYR A 81 -3.84 -8.32 -21.41
C TYR A 81 -3.40 -6.89 -21.82
N GLN A 82 -2.28 -6.41 -21.29
CA GLN A 82 -1.72 -5.07 -21.55
C GLN A 82 -2.73 -3.93 -21.38
N TYR A 83 -3.57 -3.98 -20.34
CA TYR A 83 -4.64 -3.01 -20.09
C TYR A 83 -5.59 -2.80 -21.26
N GLY A 84 -5.94 -3.89 -21.95
CA GLY A 84 -6.83 -3.81 -23.10
C GLY A 84 -6.28 -2.85 -24.15
N GLY A 85 -4.98 -2.96 -24.41
CA GLY A 85 -4.27 -2.16 -25.40
C GLY A 85 -3.91 -0.74 -24.96
N HIS A 86 -4.13 -0.33 -23.71
CA HIS A 86 -3.66 0.97 -23.19
C HIS A 86 -2.21 0.89 -22.67
N GLY A 87 -1.78 -0.29 -22.22
CA GLY A 87 -0.44 -0.53 -21.69
C GLY A 87 0.60 -0.87 -22.75
N GLY A 88 0.21 -1.00 -24.02
CA GLY A 88 1.04 -1.42 -25.16
C GLY A 88 0.15 -1.84 -26.34
N ARG A 89 0.71 -2.15 -27.52
CA ARG A 89 -0.09 -2.68 -28.63
C ARG A 89 -0.53 -4.10 -28.33
N TYR A 90 -1.67 -4.48 -28.91
CA TYR A 90 -2.02 -5.89 -29.00
C TYR A 90 -0.95 -6.63 -29.79
N PRO A 91 -0.48 -7.80 -29.33
CA PRO A 91 0.38 -8.65 -30.15
C PRO A 91 -0.32 -8.91 -31.49
N PRO A 92 0.32 -8.68 -32.65
CA PRO A 92 -0.27 -9.02 -33.94
C PRO A 92 -0.67 -10.51 -34.00
N GLY A 93 -1.96 -10.79 -34.16
CA GLY A 93 -2.51 -12.15 -34.14
C GLY A 93 -2.97 -12.67 -32.78
N ALA A 94 -3.07 -11.81 -31.75
CA ALA A 94 -3.73 -12.14 -30.50
C ALA A 94 -5.15 -12.66 -30.75
N ASP A 95 -5.43 -13.89 -30.32
CA ASP A 95 -6.75 -14.53 -30.44
C ASP A 95 -7.41 -14.63 -29.07
N TRP A 96 -8.04 -13.55 -28.65
CA TRP A 96 -8.72 -13.50 -27.37
C TRP A 96 -10.12 -14.12 -27.39
N ALA A 97 -10.64 -14.53 -28.55
CA ALA A 97 -11.78 -15.43 -28.61
C ALA A 97 -11.39 -16.82 -28.06
N THR A 98 -10.14 -17.24 -28.32
CA THR A 98 -9.57 -18.50 -27.83
C THR A 98 -8.88 -18.37 -26.46
N TYR A 99 -8.09 -17.31 -26.23
CA TYR A 99 -7.21 -17.15 -25.05
C TYR A 99 -7.66 -16.06 -24.07
N GLY A 100 -8.83 -15.46 -24.30
CA GLY A 100 -9.38 -14.40 -23.45
C GLY A 100 -9.87 -14.90 -22.09
N PHE A 101 -10.16 -13.96 -21.19
CA PHE A 101 -10.61 -14.27 -19.84
C PHE A 101 -11.91 -15.09 -19.85
N GLY A 102 -11.92 -16.18 -19.08
CA GLY A 102 -13.04 -17.13 -19.00
C GLY A 102 -13.15 -18.13 -20.17
N SER A 103 -12.36 -17.99 -21.23
CA SER A 103 -12.29 -18.98 -22.31
C SER A 103 -11.89 -20.38 -21.80
N PRO A 104 -12.18 -21.47 -22.55
CA PRO A 104 -11.68 -22.80 -22.19
C PRO A 104 -10.17 -22.85 -21.96
N ALA A 105 -9.37 -22.18 -22.80
CA ALA A 105 -7.93 -22.12 -22.62
C ALA A 105 -7.54 -21.40 -21.30
N PHE A 106 -8.21 -20.30 -20.97
CA PHE A 106 -7.99 -19.62 -19.68
C PHE A 106 -8.34 -20.52 -18.49
N VAL A 107 -9.47 -21.23 -18.57
CA VAL A 107 -9.90 -22.18 -17.52
C VAL A 107 -8.87 -23.28 -17.34
N ASP A 108 -8.27 -23.79 -18.42
CA ASP A 108 -7.20 -24.79 -18.36
C ASP A 108 -5.94 -24.24 -17.66
N VAL A 109 -5.48 -23.04 -18.03
CA VAL A 109 -4.31 -22.42 -17.38
C VAL A 109 -4.58 -22.15 -15.90
N LEU A 110 -5.77 -21.65 -15.54
CA LEU A 110 -6.18 -21.44 -14.16
C LEU A 110 -6.23 -22.75 -13.37
N GLU A 111 -6.70 -23.84 -13.98
CA GLU A 111 -6.69 -25.16 -13.36
C GLU A 111 -5.26 -25.62 -13.04
N GLN A 112 -4.32 -25.44 -13.97
CA GLN A 112 -2.91 -25.82 -13.75
C GLN A 112 -2.24 -24.93 -12.71
N ALA A 113 -2.49 -23.61 -12.74
CA ALA A 113 -2.00 -22.70 -11.71
C ALA A 113 -2.52 -23.12 -10.32
N ALA A 114 -3.81 -23.45 -10.19
CA ALA A 114 -4.39 -23.89 -8.94
C ALA A 114 -3.81 -25.25 -8.47
N LYS A 115 -3.56 -26.20 -9.38
CA LYS A 115 -2.86 -27.46 -9.09
C LYS A 115 -1.45 -27.22 -8.56
N ALA A 116 -0.68 -26.34 -9.19
CA ALA A 116 0.67 -25.99 -8.76
C ALA A 116 0.67 -25.41 -7.33
N HIS A 117 -0.30 -24.55 -7.00
CA HIS A 117 -0.43 -24.06 -5.62
C HIS A 117 -0.71 -25.18 -4.63
N VAL A 118 -1.65 -26.09 -4.95
CA VAL A 118 -1.95 -27.24 -4.08
C VAL A 118 -0.73 -28.15 -3.90
N SER A 119 -0.03 -28.49 -4.99
CA SER A 119 1.11 -29.42 -4.95
C SER A 119 2.31 -28.88 -4.17
N HIS A 120 2.50 -27.55 -4.15
CA HIS A 120 3.58 -26.89 -3.43
C HIS A 120 3.16 -26.32 -2.06
N GLY A 121 1.91 -26.53 -1.63
CA GLY A 121 1.42 -26.02 -0.35
C GLY A 121 1.35 -24.49 -0.28
N LEU A 122 1.16 -23.84 -1.43
CA LEU A 122 1.08 -22.39 -1.60
C LEU A 122 -0.37 -21.90 -1.60
N LYS A 123 -0.54 -20.58 -1.46
CA LYS A 123 -1.84 -19.90 -1.54
C LYS A 123 -1.91 -19.03 -2.79
N MET A 124 -3.08 -19.07 -3.42
CA MET A 124 -3.38 -18.28 -4.60
C MET A 124 -4.37 -17.18 -4.22
N ASP A 125 -4.11 -15.94 -4.61
CA ASP A 125 -5.22 -15.00 -4.80
C ASP A 125 -5.47 -14.90 -6.30
N PHE A 126 -6.66 -14.48 -6.74
CA PHE A 126 -6.96 -14.42 -8.17
C PHE A 126 -7.82 -13.22 -8.51
N ALA A 127 -7.54 -12.58 -9.64
CA ALA A 127 -8.35 -11.50 -10.16
C ALA A 127 -9.75 -12.00 -10.56
N LEU A 128 -10.79 -11.26 -10.18
CA LEU A 128 -12.16 -11.55 -10.58
C LEU A 128 -12.43 -11.25 -12.06
N ASP A 129 -11.55 -10.52 -12.73
CA ASP A 129 -11.64 -10.27 -14.16
C ASP A 129 -10.27 -9.83 -14.75
N PRO A 130 -10.15 -9.57 -16.07
CA PRO A 130 -8.86 -9.27 -16.67
C PRO A 130 -8.35 -7.88 -16.28
N ASN A 131 -7.03 -7.74 -16.24
CA ASN A 131 -6.33 -6.51 -15.90
C ASN A 131 -6.66 -6.02 -14.47
N GLN A 132 -7.56 -5.03 -14.33
CA GLN A 132 -7.83 -4.29 -13.07
C GLN A 132 -9.02 -4.76 -12.25
N GLY A 133 -9.76 -5.80 -12.65
CA GLY A 133 -10.92 -6.19 -11.82
C GLY A 133 -12.14 -5.27 -12.00
N GLN A 134 -12.43 -4.79 -13.23
CA GLN A 134 -13.54 -3.86 -13.51
C GLN A 134 -14.65 -4.39 -14.41
N GLY A 135 -14.54 -5.60 -14.91
CA GLY A 135 -15.53 -6.07 -15.86
C GLY A 135 -15.19 -7.35 -16.58
N VAL A 136 -16.22 -8.04 -17.02
CA VAL A 136 -16.13 -9.36 -17.65
C VAL A 136 -16.71 -9.34 -19.06
N PRO A 137 -16.43 -10.35 -19.89
CA PRO A 137 -17.14 -10.51 -21.14
C PRO A 137 -18.64 -10.66 -20.93
N ALA A 138 -19.41 -9.85 -21.66
CA ALA A 138 -20.85 -9.73 -21.50
C ALA A 138 -21.52 -9.37 -22.82
N ASP A 139 -22.84 -9.56 -22.88
CA ASP A 139 -23.67 -9.04 -23.96
C ASP A 139 -23.79 -7.51 -23.80
N PRO A 140 -23.66 -6.69 -24.86
CA PRO A 140 -23.84 -5.24 -24.76
C PRO A 140 -25.21 -4.82 -24.20
N ASP A 141 -26.21 -5.71 -24.28
CA ASP A 141 -27.55 -5.49 -23.76
C ASP A 141 -27.76 -5.96 -22.31
N GLU A 142 -26.71 -6.41 -21.62
CA GLU A 142 -26.77 -6.83 -20.22
C GLU A 142 -27.11 -5.65 -19.28
N GLU A 143 -28.00 -5.86 -18.31
CA GLU A 143 -28.56 -4.78 -17.46
C GLU A 143 -27.51 -4.20 -16.50
N GLY A 144 -26.60 -5.04 -16.01
CA GLY A 144 -25.58 -4.69 -15.03
C GLY A 144 -24.31 -4.05 -15.62
N LEU A 145 -24.33 -3.61 -16.88
CA LEU A 145 -23.21 -2.86 -17.45
C LEU A 145 -23.23 -1.40 -17.01
N GLN A 146 -22.05 -0.78 -17.02
CA GLN A 146 -21.85 0.59 -16.56
C GLN A 146 -22.73 1.61 -17.32
N TRP A 147 -23.24 2.60 -16.58
CA TRP A 147 -24.04 3.70 -17.10
C TRP A 147 -23.28 5.02 -17.14
N ASP A 148 -23.69 5.89 -18.06
CA ASP A 148 -23.20 7.25 -18.20
C ASP A 148 -24.38 8.23 -18.29
N LEU A 149 -24.18 9.45 -17.80
CA LEU A 149 -25.16 10.55 -17.88
C LEU A 149 -24.57 11.70 -18.70
N VAL A 150 -25.20 12.03 -19.83
CA VAL A 150 -24.71 13.01 -20.80
C VAL A 150 -25.55 14.29 -20.75
N PRO A 151 -24.95 15.44 -20.40
CA PRO A 151 -25.68 16.70 -20.28
C PRO A 151 -25.55 17.61 -21.52
N PHE A 152 -26.61 18.38 -21.78
CA PHE A 152 -26.68 19.43 -22.81
C PHE A 152 -27.35 20.68 -22.25
N ALA A 153 -27.01 21.86 -22.77
CA ALA A 153 -27.59 23.13 -22.38
C ALA A 153 -27.98 23.96 -23.60
N ILE A 154 -29.12 24.64 -23.54
CA ILE A 154 -29.61 25.56 -24.57
C ILE A 154 -30.32 26.76 -23.93
N GLN A 155 -30.10 27.94 -24.48
CA GLN A 155 -30.82 29.13 -24.05
C GLN A 155 -32.28 29.04 -24.51
N VAL A 156 -33.23 29.33 -23.62
CA VAL A 156 -34.64 29.43 -23.97
C VAL A 156 -34.85 30.76 -24.74
N PRO A 157 -35.39 30.74 -25.97
CA PRO A 157 -35.59 31.97 -26.72
C PRO A 157 -36.63 32.89 -26.07
N ALA A 158 -36.63 34.17 -26.44
CA ALA A 158 -37.56 35.16 -25.87
C ALA A 158 -39.05 34.83 -26.12
N ASN A 159 -39.34 34.03 -27.14
CA ASN A 159 -40.70 33.54 -27.41
C ASN A 159 -41.10 32.37 -26.48
N GLY A 160 -40.21 31.85 -25.66
CA GLY A 160 -40.44 30.74 -24.73
C GLY A 160 -40.56 29.36 -25.37
N SER A 161 -40.36 29.23 -26.68
CA SER A 161 -40.60 27.99 -27.44
C SER A 161 -39.29 27.32 -27.85
N LEU A 162 -39.18 26.01 -27.60
CA LEU A 162 -38.10 25.15 -28.10
C LEU A 162 -38.67 24.24 -29.20
N GLU A 163 -38.68 24.76 -30.43
CA GLU A 163 -39.39 24.15 -31.58
C GLU A 163 -38.64 22.97 -32.22
N ASN A 164 -37.34 22.84 -31.94
CA ASN A 164 -36.52 21.73 -32.41
C ASN A 164 -36.41 20.66 -31.32
N PRO A 165 -36.11 19.39 -31.69
CA PRO A 165 -35.71 18.38 -30.72
C PRO A 165 -34.61 18.91 -29.80
N LEU A 166 -34.71 18.59 -28.52
CA LEU A 166 -33.73 19.01 -27.51
C LEU A 166 -32.30 18.65 -27.95
N PRO A 167 -31.30 19.48 -27.62
CA PRO A 167 -29.91 19.12 -27.89
C PRO A 167 -29.59 17.76 -27.26
N GLY A 168 -28.89 16.91 -28.01
CA GLY A 168 -28.55 15.57 -27.59
C GLY A 168 -29.64 14.50 -27.77
N TRP A 169 -30.81 14.84 -28.32
CA TRP A 169 -31.85 13.86 -28.59
C TRP A 169 -31.32 12.67 -29.41
N GLY A 170 -31.62 11.44 -28.99
CA GLY A 170 -31.07 10.21 -29.56
C GLY A 170 -29.77 9.70 -28.92
N THR A 171 -29.12 10.48 -28.05
CA THR A 171 -27.90 10.04 -27.31
C THR A 171 -28.20 8.93 -26.30
N GLY A 172 -29.42 8.88 -25.78
CA GLY A 172 -29.86 7.92 -24.77
C GLY A 172 -31.29 8.23 -24.32
N LYS A 173 -31.70 7.61 -23.21
CA LYS A 173 -33.01 7.87 -22.60
C LYS A 173 -32.98 9.22 -21.88
N LEU A 174 -33.94 10.11 -22.17
CA LEU A 174 -34.10 11.36 -21.44
C LEU A 174 -34.38 11.06 -19.96
N VAL A 175 -33.50 11.56 -19.10
CA VAL A 175 -33.58 11.44 -17.63
C VAL A 175 -34.25 12.67 -17.03
N SER A 176 -33.85 13.86 -17.48
CA SER A 176 -34.41 15.12 -17.01
C SER A 176 -34.27 16.23 -18.04
N LEU A 177 -35.26 17.12 -18.05
CA LEU A 177 -35.18 18.45 -18.64
C LEU A 177 -35.41 19.45 -17.51
N VAL A 178 -34.45 20.33 -17.26
CA VAL A 178 -34.50 21.33 -16.19
C VAL A 178 -34.37 22.72 -16.78
N THR A 179 -35.22 23.66 -16.37
CA THR A 179 -34.98 25.08 -16.64
C THR A 179 -34.48 25.82 -15.41
N ALA A 180 -33.72 26.89 -15.62
CA ALA A 180 -33.32 27.80 -14.56
C ALA A 180 -33.18 29.24 -15.07
N THR A 181 -33.36 30.20 -14.16
CA THR A 181 -32.97 31.59 -14.40
C THR A 181 -31.47 31.73 -14.13
N VAL A 182 -30.77 32.39 -15.06
CA VAL A 182 -29.31 32.61 -15.00
C VAL A 182 -29.04 34.06 -14.63
N ASP A 183 -28.45 34.26 -13.44
CA ASP A 183 -28.03 35.57 -12.95
C ASP A 183 -26.78 36.08 -13.68
N SER A 184 -25.86 35.16 -13.99
CA SER A 184 -24.68 35.48 -14.80
C SER A 184 -24.15 34.27 -15.55
N ARG A 185 -23.59 34.52 -16.74
CA ARG A 185 -22.92 33.55 -17.61
C ARG A 185 -21.55 34.08 -17.98
N GLN A 186 -20.52 33.25 -17.83
CA GLN A 186 -19.14 33.61 -18.12
C GLN A 186 -18.45 32.51 -18.90
N THR A 187 -17.66 32.89 -19.90
CA THR A 187 -16.65 32.00 -20.49
C THR A 187 -15.39 32.07 -19.66
N ARG A 188 -14.98 30.95 -19.08
CA ARG A 188 -13.78 30.84 -18.24
C ARG A 188 -12.70 30.06 -18.96
N LYS A 189 -11.43 30.44 -18.76
CA LYS A 189 -10.29 29.64 -19.21
C LYS A 189 -10.08 28.49 -18.24
N LEU A 190 -9.76 27.30 -18.75
CA LEU A 190 -9.12 26.27 -17.93
C LEU A 190 -7.78 26.83 -17.40
N GLY A 191 -7.47 26.59 -16.13
CA GLY A 191 -6.17 26.95 -15.56
C GLY A 191 -5.01 26.25 -16.28
N ASP A 192 -3.77 26.68 -16.03
CA ASP A 192 -2.55 26.25 -16.75
C ASP A 192 -2.52 24.73 -17.02
N ASN A 193 -2.73 24.34 -18.28
CA ASN A 193 -2.61 22.96 -18.73
C ASN A 193 -1.11 22.60 -18.81
N PRO A 194 -0.62 21.52 -18.19
CA PRO A 194 0.78 21.10 -18.31
C PRO A 194 1.20 20.70 -19.73
N PHE A 195 0.27 20.62 -20.69
CA PHE A 195 0.55 20.38 -22.10
C PHE A 195 0.37 21.67 -22.92
N PRO A 196 1.42 22.15 -23.64
CA PRO A 196 1.32 23.36 -24.44
C PRO A 196 0.43 23.14 -25.68
N GLY A 197 -0.66 23.90 -25.82
CA GLY A 197 -1.44 23.98 -27.06
C GLY A 197 -2.98 24.07 -26.95
N SER A 198 -3.59 23.81 -25.79
CA SER A 198 -5.06 23.87 -25.63
C SER A 198 -5.51 25.16 -24.95
N SER A 199 -6.17 26.07 -25.67
CA SER A 199 -6.93 27.17 -25.04
C SER A 199 -8.35 26.70 -24.73
N ASP A 200 -8.50 25.72 -23.85
CA ASP A 200 -9.84 25.21 -23.53
C ASP A 200 -10.55 26.23 -22.63
N THR A 201 -11.73 26.66 -23.06
CA THR A 201 -12.62 27.51 -22.26
C THR A 201 -13.91 26.76 -21.97
N HIS A 202 -14.52 26.98 -20.81
CA HIS A 202 -15.81 26.41 -20.44
C HIS A 202 -16.84 27.49 -20.13
N THR A 203 -18.12 27.15 -20.31
CA THR A 203 -19.23 28.04 -19.91
C THR A 203 -19.55 27.80 -18.43
N SER A 204 -19.62 28.88 -17.66
CA SER A 204 -19.98 28.87 -16.23
C SER A 204 -21.25 29.67 -16.00
N PHE A 205 -22.23 29.05 -15.34
CA PHE A 205 -23.55 29.60 -15.03
C PHE A 205 -23.70 29.83 -13.52
N VAL A 206 -24.17 31.02 -13.13
CA VAL A 206 -24.73 31.26 -11.79
C VAL A 206 -26.24 31.26 -11.92
N LEU A 207 -26.87 30.24 -11.34
CA LEU A 207 -28.32 30.02 -11.37
C LEU A 207 -28.99 30.64 -10.15
N ALA A 208 -30.13 31.30 -10.36
CA ALA A 208 -30.91 31.86 -9.27
C ALA A 208 -31.46 30.74 -8.36
N ASN A 209 -31.22 30.82 -7.06
CA ASN A 209 -31.72 29.85 -6.10
C ASN A 209 -33.26 29.77 -6.14
N GLY A 210 -33.79 28.55 -6.15
CA GLY A 210 -35.23 28.31 -6.27
C GLY A 210 -35.82 28.42 -7.68
N SER A 211 -35.02 28.75 -8.71
CA SER A 211 -35.49 28.85 -10.10
C SER A 211 -35.42 27.55 -10.91
N LEU A 212 -34.79 26.50 -10.37
CA LEU A 212 -34.67 25.19 -11.02
C LEU A 212 -36.02 24.47 -11.07
N VAL A 213 -36.54 24.20 -12.28
CA VAL A 213 -37.82 23.52 -12.50
C VAL A 213 -37.66 22.38 -13.50
N GLN A 214 -38.20 21.20 -13.17
CA GLN A 214 -38.18 20.03 -14.04
C GLN A 214 -39.39 20.03 -14.99
N HIS A 215 -39.16 19.72 -16.27
CA HIS A 215 -40.17 19.72 -17.35
C HIS A 215 -40.10 18.44 -18.19
N THR A 216 -39.63 17.33 -17.63
CA THR A 216 -39.38 16.09 -18.38
C THR A 216 -40.67 15.50 -18.96
N ASP A 217 -41.79 15.68 -18.26
CA ASP A 217 -43.13 15.27 -18.67
C ASP A 217 -43.70 16.11 -19.83
N LYS A 218 -43.02 17.20 -20.21
CA LYS A 218 -43.40 18.09 -21.31
C LYS A 218 -42.63 17.82 -22.60
N VAL A 219 -41.84 16.76 -22.66
CA VAL A 219 -41.06 16.40 -23.84
C VAL A 219 -41.75 15.25 -24.57
N SER A 220 -42.02 15.42 -25.85
CA SER A 220 -42.67 14.42 -26.70
C SER A 220 -41.75 13.22 -26.98
N THR A 221 -42.30 12.18 -27.63
CA THR A 221 -41.55 11.01 -28.10
C THR A 221 -40.55 11.32 -29.22
N GLU A 222 -40.63 12.51 -29.81
CA GLU A 222 -39.73 13.03 -30.84
C GLU A 222 -38.69 13.99 -30.26
N GLY A 223 -38.72 14.23 -28.94
CA GLY A 223 -37.77 15.09 -28.25
C GLY A 223 -38.13 16.57 -28.27
N ILE A 224 -39.36 16.91 -28.67
CA ILE A 224 -39.84 18.30 -28.78
C ILE A 224 -40.48 18.72 -27.45
N VAL A 225 -40.23 19.96 -27.02
CA VAL A 225 -40.83 20.48 -25.78
C VAL A 225 -42.22 21.05 -26.08
N GLU A 226 -43.27 20.34 -25.66
CA GLU A 226 -44.68 20.72 -25.80
C GLU A 226 -45.13 21.70 -24.70
N TYR A 227 -44.23 22.60 -24.30
CA TYR A 227 -44.47 23.59 -23.26
C TYR A 227 -43.79 24.90 -23.60
N LYS A 228 -44.54 25.99 -23.50
CA LYS A 228 -44.04 27.35 -23.72
C LYS A 228 -43.63 27.95 -22.38
N PHE A 229 -42.33 28.22 -22.22
CA PHE A 229 -41.79 28.78 -20.99
C PHE A 229 -42.26 30.24 -20.80
N PRO A 230 -42.52 30.67 -19.55
CA PRO A 230 -42.91 32.04 -19.25
C PRO A 230 -41.82 33.03 -19.67
N LYS A 231 -42.23 34.21 -20.16
CA LYS A 231 -41.28 35.31 -20.43
C LYS A 231 -40.59 35.72 -19.12
N THR A 232 -39.27 35.76 -19.11
CA THR A 232 -38.50 36.27 -17.98
C THR A 232 -38.49 37.80 -17.95
N PRO A 233 -38.28 38.43 -16.78
CA PRO A 233 -38.06 39.88 -16.69
C PRO A 233 -36.93 40.34 -17.61
N ASP A 234 -37.06 41.53 -18.19
CA ASP A 234 -36.07 42.08 -19.12
C ASP A 234 -34.67 42.11 -18.47
N GLY A 235 -33.68 41.52 -19.14
CA GLY A 235 -32.30 41.39 -18.65
C GLY A 235 -31.95 40.08 -17.93
N THR A 236 -32.90 39.15 -17.75
CA THR A 236 -32.63 37.82 -17.16
C THR A 236 -32.68 36.71 -18.22
N GLU A 237 -31.62 35.89 -18.30
CA GLU A 237 -31.55 34.76 -19.22
C GLU A 237 -32.25 33.53 -18.62
N GLN A 238 -33.05 32.81 -19.40
CA GLN A 238 -33.55 31.47 -19.04
C GLN A 238 -32.83 30.41 -19.88
N TRP A 239 -32.42 29.33 -19.22
CA TRP A 239 -31.71 28.22 -19.85
C TRP A 239 -32.41 26.90 -19.55
N ALA A 240 -32.37 26.01 -20.53
CA ALA A 240 -32.84 24.63 -20.43
C ALA A 240 -31.65 23.66 -20.50
N PHE A 241 -31.65 22.68 -19.60
CA PHE A 241 -30.62 21.67 -19.44
C PHE A 241 -31.23 20.29 -19.63
N ALA A 242 -30.77 19.53 -20.61
CA ALA A 242 -31.26 18.19 -20.93
C ALA A 242 -30.21 17.14 -20.54
N PHE A 243 -30.65 16.05 -19.93
CA PHE A 243 -29.80 14.98 -19.40
C PHE A 243 -30.25 13.63 -19.93
N TYR A 244 -29.33 12.85 -20.52
CA TYR A 244 -29.63 11.55 -21.10
C TYR A 244 -28.79 10.45 -20.47
N SER A 245 -29.43 9.38 -20.02
CA SER A 245 -28.73 8.18 -19.55
C SER A 245 -28.55 7.19 -20.69
N ARG A 246 -27.37 6.58 -20.77
CA ARG A 246 -27.08 5.45 -21.68
C ARG A 246 -26.12 4.47 -21.02
N ARG A 247 -26.06 3.24 -21.53
CA ARG A 247 -24.93 2.36 -21.22
C ARG A 247 -23.66 2.97 -21.79
N SER A 248 -22.57 2.97 -21.02
CA SER A 248 -21.29 3.49 -21.50
C SER A 248 -20.70 2.59 -22.58
N LEU A 249 -20.93 1.28 -22.46
CA LEU A 249 -20.33 0.21 -23.29
C LEU A 249 -18.80 0.26 -23.31
N ILE A 250 -18.21 0.88 -22.28
CA ILE A 250 -16.77 0.96 -22.07
C ILE A 250 -16.26 -0.43 -21.74
N LYS A 251 -15.06 -0.73 -22.24
CA LYS A 251 -14.40 -2.01 -22.07
C LYS A 251 -13.06 -1.82 -21.39
N ASN A 252 -12.82 -2.54 -20.29
CA ASN A 252 -11.48 -2.69 -19.68
C ASN A 252 -10.58 -3.61 -20.52
N LEU A 253 -11.18 -4.42 -21.40
CA LEU A 253 -10.47 -5.22 -22.41
C LEU A 253 -11.19 -5.10 -23.76
N LYS A 254 -10.62 -4.34 -24.70
CA LYS A 254 -11.17 -4.15 -26.05
C LYS A 254 -10.40 -4.99 -27.07
N PHE A 255 -11.09 -5.64 -28.01
CA PHE A 255 -10.46 -6.21 -29.20
C PHE A 255 -11.48 -6.40 -30.31
N SER A 256 -11.00 -6.68 -31.51
CA SER A 256 -11.83 -7.04 -32.67
C SER A 256 -11.63 -8.52 -32.97
N SER A 257 -12.70 -9.29 -32.98
CA SER A 257 -12.70 -10.70 -33.39
C SER A 257 -13.62 -10.88 -34.60
N ASN A 258 -13.20 -11.72 -35.55
CA ASN A 258 -14.04 -12.13 -36.67
C ASN A 258 -15.09 -13.19 -36.26
N ASP A 259 -14.89 -13.85 -35.12
CA ASP A 259 -15.87 -14.75 -34.53
C ASP A 259 -16.59 -14.03 -33.38
N THR A 260 -17.86 -13.68 -33.58
CA THR A 260 -18.69 -13.02 -32.57
C THR A 260 -19.58 -14.00 -31.79
N LYS A 261 -19.45 -15.31 -32.02
CA LYS A 261 -20.30 -16.32 -31.37
C LYS A 261 -20.00 -16.54 -29.88
N PRO A 262 -18.73 -16.69 -29.43
CA PRO A 262 -18.47 -16.88 -28.01
C PRO A 262 -18.50 -15.54 -27.26
N ILE A 263 -19.02 -15.55 -26.03
CA ILE A 263 -19.17 -14.34 -25.21
C ILE A 263 -17.83 -13.60 -25.01
N TYR A 264 -16.72 -14.33 -24.97
CA TYR A 264 -15.38 -13.78 -24.75
C TYR A 264 -14.94 -12.85 -25.90
N SER A 265 -15.44 -13.09 -27.12
CA SER A 265 -15.16 -12.25 -28.30
C SER A 265 -15.67 -10.82 -28.17
N ASN A 266 -16.56 -10.56 -27.22
CA ASN A 266 -17.06 -9.22 -26.98
C ASN A 266 -16.04 -8.34 -26.25
N GLY A 267 -14.88 -8.84 -25.84
CA GLY A 267 -14.04 -8.11 -24.88
C GLY A 267 -14.70 -8.09 -23.51
N SER A 268 -14.07 -7.43 -22.54
CA SER A 268 -14.63 -7.30 -21.19
C SER A 268 -15.26 -5.92 -21.03
N TYR A 269 -16.55 -5.89 -20.72
CA TYR A 269 -17.30 -4.66 -20.50
C TYR A 269 -17.22 -4.27 -19.04
N THR A 270 -17.01 -2.98 -18.78
CA THR A 270 -17.06 -2.47 -17.42
C THR A 270 -18.47 -2.64 -16.84
N VAL A 271 -18.54 -3.23 -15.65
CA VAL A 271 -19.82 -3.44 -14.95
C VAL A 271 -20.24 -2.20 -14.17
N ASP A 272 -21.53 -2.12 -13.82
CA ASP A 272 -22.05 -1.06 -12.95
C ASP A 272 -21.54 -1.25 -11.51
N HIS A 273 -20.44 -0.57 -11.17
CA HIS A 273 -19.84 -0.56 -9.84
C HIS A 273 -20.69 0.19 -8.80
N PHE A 274 -21.82 0.76 -9.21
CA PHE A 274 -22.75 1.48 -8.35
C PHE A 274 -24.07 0.74 -8.19
N SER A 275 -24.08 -0.56 -8.47
CA SER A 275 -25.24 -1.44 -8.24
C SER A 275 -24.83 -2.88 -7.97
N ALA A 276 -25.62 -3.60 -7.16
CA ALA A 276 -25.52 -5.06 -7.07
C ALA A 276 -25.69 -5.75 -8.43
N LYS A 277 -26.35 -5.10 -9.41
CA LYS A 277 -26.52 -5.65 -10.76
C LYS A 277 -25.16 -5.85 -11.45
N GLY A 278 -24.21 -4.93 -11.29
CA GLY A 278 -22.87 -5.07 -11.86
C GLY A 278 -22.11 -6.25 -11.26
N ALA A 279 -22.09 -6.36 -9.93
CA ALA A 279 -21.49 -7.51 -9.24
C ALA A 279 -22.10 -8.84 -9.71
N LYS A 280 -23.42 -8.87 -9.93
CA LYS A 280 -24.11 -10.06 -10.44
C LYS A 280 -23.72 -10.43 -11.87
N VAL A 281 -23.30 -9.49 -12.71
CA VAL A 281 -22.76 -9.81 -14.05
C VAL A 281 -21.45 -10.59 -13.91
N THR A 282 -20.52 -10.09 -13.09
CA THR A 282 -19.26 -10.78 -12.77
C THR A 282 -19.53 -12.18 -12.17
N ILE A 283 -20.41 -12.27 -11.18
CA ILE A 283 -20.77 -13.54 -10.54
C ILE A 283 -21.34 -14.55 -11.54
N ARG A 284 -22.30 -14.14 -12.38
CA ARG A 284 -22.89 -15.03 -13.40
C ARG A 284 -21.85 -15.47 -14.41
N PHE A 285 -20.94 -14.58 -14.82
CA PHE A 285 -19.86 -14.94 -15.72
C PHE A 285 -18.98 -16.04 -15.12
N TRP A 286 -18.52 -15.86 -13.88
CA TRP A 286 -17.76 -16.88 -13.15
C TRP A 286 -18.51 -18.21 -13.06
N GLN A 287 -19.78 -18.18 -12.67
CA GLN A 287 -20.58 -19.39 -12.52
C GLN A 287 -20.76 -20.15 -13.84
N ASN A 288 -20.97 -19.44 -14.94
CA ASN A 288 -21.31 -20.04 -16.22
C ASN A 288 -20.09 -20.51 -17.02
N TYR A 289 -18.96 -19.82 -16.88
CA TYR A 289 -17.82 -19.98 -17.78
C TYR A 289 -16.56 -20.50 -17.08
N ILE A 290 -16.33 -20.17 -15.80
CA ILE A 290 -15.12 -20.58 -15.07
C ILE A 290 -15.42 -21.72 -14.10
N LEU A 291 -16.31 -21.49 -13.14
CA LEU A 291 -16.67 -22.43 -12.08
C LEU A 291 -17.62 -23.55 -12.52
N LYS A 292 -18.07 -23.52 -13.77
CA LYS A 292 -18.77 -24.63 -14.41
C LYS A 292 -17.87 -25.87 -14.45
N ASN A 293 -16.55 -25.69 -14.57
CA ASN A 293 -15.58 -26.76 -14.35
C ASN A 293 -15.47 -27.06 -12.84
N SER A 294 -15.97 -28.22 -12.41
CA SER A 294 -15.95 -28.64 -11.01
C SER A 294 -14.55 -28.85 -10.43
N ASN A 295 -13.57 -29.18 -11.26
CA ASN A 295 -12.18 -29.33 -10.82
C ASN A 295 -11.60 -27.98 -10.43
N VAL A 296 -11.76 -26.96 -11.29
CA VAL A 296 -11.35 -25.58 -10.99
C VAL A 296 -12.01 -25.10 -9.71
N ARG A 297 -13.34 -25.30 -9.57
CA ARG A 297 -14.05 -24.93 -8.34
C ARG A 297 -13.48 -25.61 -7.09
N SER A 298 -13.16 -26.90 -7.16
CA SER A 298 -12.58 -27.67 -6.05
C SER A 298 -11.18 -27.19 -5.69
N LEU A 299 -10.32 -26.97 -6.69
CA LEU A 299 -8.94 -26.53 -6.50
C LEU A 299 -8.87 -25.11 -5.93
N ILE A 300 -9.67 -24.18 -6.46
CA ILE A 300 -9.80 -22.82 -5.94
C ILE A 300 -10.19 -22.84 -4.46
N LYS A 301 -11.17 -23.67 -4.05
CA LYS A 301 -11.53 -23.80 -2.64
C LYS A 301 -10.40 -24.33 -1.74
N GLN A 302 -9.44 -25.08 -2.28
CA GLN A 302 -8.33 -25.65 -1.52
C GLN A 302 -7.15 -24.67 -1.38
N CYS A 303 -6.77 -24.01 -2.48
CA CYS A 303 -5.58 -23.16 -2.51
C CYS A 303 -5.86 -21.66 -2.42
N ALA A 304 -7.06 -21.18 -2.79
CA ALA A 304 -7.27 -19.75 -2.86
C ALA A 304 -7.44 -19.11 -1.47
N GLY A 305 -6.89 -17.90 -1.30
CA GLY A 305 -7.09 -17.05 -0.12
C GLY A 305 -8.23 -16.04 -0.35
N ALA A 306 -8.16 -15.31 -1.46
CA ALA A 306 -9.14 -14.30 -1.83
C ALA A 306 -9.39 -14.23 -3.33
N GLY A 307 -10.63 -13.85 -3.69
CA GLY A 307 -10.90 -13.19 -4.97
C GLY A 307 -10.54 -11.71 -4.86
N TRP A 308 -10.00 -11.14 -5.94
CA TRP A 308 -9.40 -9.81 -5.94
C TRP A 308 -9.90 -8.89 -7.06
N GLU A 309 -10.05 -7.60 -6.74
CA GLU A 309 -10.24 -6.49 -7.69
C GLU A 309 -9.26 -5.35 -7.37
N ASP A 310 -8.67 -4.75 -8.40
CA ASP A 310 -7.72 -3.64 -8.30
C ASP A 310 -8.41 -2.31 -7.96
N SER A 311 -7.64 -1.23 -7.99
CA SER A 311 -8.16 0.14 -7.88
C SER A 311 -9.18 0.42 -9.00
N PRO A 312 -10.18 1.31 -8.82
CA PRO A 312 -11.08 1.68 -9.92
C PRO A 312 -10.49 2.72 -10.93
N GLU A 313 -10.23 2.28 -12.15
CA GLU A 313 -9.82 3.01 -13.37
C GLU A 313 -10.97 3.27 -14.38
N ILE A 314 -12.23 3.24 -13.95
CA ILE A 314 -13.39 3.28 -14.85
C ILE A 314 -13.58 4.67 -15.50
N LEU A 315 -13.74 4.68 -16.83
CA LEU A 315 -14.04 5.88 -17.60
C LEU A 315 -15.56 6.18 -17.60
N SER A 316 -15.98 7.43 -17.41
CA SER A 316 -17.38 7.89 -17.57
C SER A 316 -17.42 9.38 -17.94
N THR A 317 -18.55 9.93 -18.42
CA THR A 317 -18.76 11.39 -18.47
C THR A 317 -19.20 11.89 -17.09
N ILE A 318 -20.17 11.19 -16.50
CA ILE A 318 -20.65 11.35 -15.13
C ILE A 318 -20.95 9.95 -14.62
N THR A 319 -20.39 9.57 -13.48
CA THR A 319 -20.73 8.32 -12.81
C THR A 319 -22.24 8.22 -12.57
N TRP A 320 -22.94 7.20 -13.07
CA TRP A 320 -24.39 7.11 -12.93
C TRP A 320 -24.87 5.68 -12.74
N THR A 321 -26.07 5.51 -12.17
CA THR A 321 -26.81 4.25 -12.20
C THR A 321 -28.32 4.55 -12.19
N PRO A 322 -29.19 3.77 -12.87
CA PRO A 322 -30.61 4.08 -13.02
C PRO A 322 -31.39 4.24 -11.70
N ASP A 323 -30.98 3.52 -10.64
CA ASP A 323 -31.68 3.56 -9.35
C ASP A 323 -31.30 4.80 -8.51
N LEU A 324 -30.25 5.53 -8.87
CA LEU A 324 -29.67 6.64 -8.11
C LEU A 324 -30.72 7.71 -7.72
N PRO A 325 -31.58 8.24 -8.63
CA PRO A 325 -32.58 9.26 -8.24
C PRO A 325 -33.57 8.78 -7.18
N LYS A 326 -33.98 7.51 -7.25
CA LYS A 326 -34.89 6.90 -6.27
C LYS A 326 -34.22 6.74 -4.91
N LEU A 327 -32.97 6.28 -4.89
CA LEU A 327 -32.17 6.17 -3.66
C LEU A 327 -31.96 7.54 -3.02
N PHE A 328 -31.61 8.53 -3.84
CA PHE A 328 -31.42 9.92 -3.43
C PHE A 328 -32.67 10.51 -2.79
N LYS A 329 -33.82 10.45 -3.48
CA LYS A 329 -35.09 10.99 -2.98
C LYS A 329 -35.51 10.37 -1.65
N ARG A 330 -35.31 9.04 -1.51
CA ARG A 330 -35.59 8.33 -0.26
C ARG A 330 -34.67 8.78 0.89
N ARG A 331 -33.39 9.03 0.60
CA ARG A 331 -32.38 9.39 1.61
C ARG A 331 -32.44 10.85 2.02
N HIS A 332 -32.61 11.77 1.08
CA HIS A 332 -32.49 13.23 1.31
C HIS A 332 -33.84 13.96 1.27
N GLY A 333 -34.92 13.34 0.80
CA GLY A 333 -36.28 13.90 0.83
C GLY A 333 -36.60 14.93 -0.27
N TYR A 334 -35.71 15.13 -1.25
CA TYR A 334 -35.92 15.98 -2.42
C TYR A 334 -35.43 15.30 -3.70
N ASP A 335 -35.83 15.83 -4.86
CA ASP A 335 -35.59 15.17 -6.15
C ASP A 335 -34.24 15.58 -6.76
N LEU A 336 -33.36 14.61 -7.02
CA LEU A 336 -32.06 14.87 -7.67
C LEU A 336 -32.24 15.41 -9.09
N LEU A 337 -33.29 14.98 -9.80
CA LEU A 337 -33.46 15.28 -11.23
C LEU A 337 -33.58 16.78 -11.51
N THR A 338 -34.08 17.55 -10.54
CA THR A 338 -34.17 19.02 -10.59
C THR A 338 -32.79 19.69 -10.47
N TYR A 339 -31.82 19.05 -9.83
CA TYR A 339 -30.52 19.66 -9.50
C TYR A 339 -29.34 19.06 -10.28
N LEU A 340 -29.60 18.23 -11.28
CA LEU A 340 -28.55 17.67 -12.15
C LEU A 340 -27.59 18.73 -12.72
N PRO A 341 -27.99 19.97 -13.11
CA PRO A 341 -27.04 20.97 -13.59
C PRO A 341 -25.86 21.20 -12.63
N LEU A 342 -26.07 21.12 -11.32
CA LEU A 342 -25.09 21.43 -10.29
C LEU A 342 -24.00 20.37 -10.11
N ILE A 343 -24.18 19.17 -10.68
CA ILE A 343 -23.24 18.05 -10.52
C ILE A 343 -22.59 17.62 -11.84
N MET A 344 -22.72 18.43 -12.91
CA MET A 344 -22.17 18.09 -14.24
C MET A 344 -20.74 18.56 -14.48
N TYR A 345 -20.15 19.35 -13.59
CA TYR A 345 -18.82 19.93 -13.83
C TYR A 345 -17.76 19.56 -12.79
N LYS A 346 -16.58 19.15 -13.28
CA LYS A 346 -15.34 18.83 -12.52
C LYS A 346 -15.51 17.75 -11.44
N SER A 347 -14.56 16.83 -11.33
CA SER A 347 -14.56 15.78 -10.29
C SER A 347 -15.83 14.91 -10.28
N ASN A 348 -16.45 14.71 -11.45
CA ASN A 348 -17.60 13.80 -11.63
C ASN A 348 -17.20 12.41 -12.10
N ASN A 349 -15.92 12.25 -12.39
CA ASN A 349 -15.30 11.01 -12.84
C ASN A 349 -14.28 10.55 -11.81
N LEU A 350 -13.90 9.29 -11.96
CA LEU A 350 -12.88 8.66 -11.15
C LEU A 350 -11.54 9.39 -11.37
N ALA A 351 -10.66 9.36 -10.37
CA ALA A 351 -9.42 10.14 -10.29
C ALA A 351 -8.51 9.99 -11.52
N ILE A 352 -8.69 8.94 -12.31
CA ILE A 352 -7.96 8.68 -13.56
C ILE A 352 -8.32 9.66 -14.67
N GLN A 353 -9.49 10.28 -14.57
CA GLN A 353 -9.93 11.37 -15.43
C GLN A 353 -9.94 12.72 -14.70
N ALA A 354 -9.07 12.92 -13.70
CA ALA A 354 -8.88 14.21 -13.05
C ALA A 354 -8.41 15.26 -14.06
N GLY A 355 -9.35 15.87 -14.80
CA GLY A 355 -9.08 16.76 -15.91
C GLY A 355 -10.13 16.75 -17.03
N VAL A 356 -10.93 15.69 -17.17
CA VAL A 356 -12.08 15.70 -18.09
C VAL A 356 -13.17 16.57 -17.49
N LEU A 357 -13.41 17.73 -18.11
CA LEU A 357 -14.43 18.64 -17.66
C LEU A 357 -15.76 18.32 -18.31
N GLY A 358 -16.84 18.45 -17.53
CA GLY A 358 -18.18 18.48 -18.11
C GLY A 358 -18.37 19.69 -19.01
N PRO A 359 -19.38 19.66 -19.90
CA PRO A 359 -19.55 20.66 -20.95
C PRO A 359 -19.89 22.07 -20.43
N PHE A 360 -20.36 22.17 -19.18
CA PHE A 360 -20.62 23.45 -18.52
C PHE A 360 -20.50 23.32 -17.00
N GLU A 361 -20.18 24.42 -16.32
CA GLU A 361 -20.25 24.61 -14.87
C GLU A 361 -21.55 25.30 -14.51
N ALA A 362 -22.29 24.79 -13.52
CA ALA A 362 -23.43 25.49 -12.95
C ALA A 362 -23.34 25.52 -11.42
N VAL A 363 -23.56 26.69 -10.84
CA VAL A 363 -23.59 26.93 -9.40
C VAL A 363 -24.82 27.73 -9.02
N LEU A 364 -25.28 27.63 -7.76
CA LEU A 364 -26.34 28.49 -7.26
C LEU A 364 -25.80 29.83 -6.77
N ASN A 365 -26.64 30.87 -6.75
CA ASN A 365 -26.36 32.15 -6.08
C ASN A 365 -26.49 32.09 -4.53
N THR A 366 -26.31 30.91 -3.94
CA THR A 366 -26.27 30.69 -2.49
C THR A 366 -24.84 30.79 -1.95
N GLN A 367 -24.70 30.92 -0.63
CA GLN A 367 -23.39 30.96 0.03
C GLN A 367 -22.53 29.71 -0.26
N ASP A 368 -23.15 28.53 -0.25
CA ASP A 368 -22.50 27.25 -0.56
C ASP A 368 -22.42 26.97 -2.07
N LYS A 369 -22.99 27.83 -2.92
CA LYS A 369 -23.01 27.68 -4.38
C LYS A 369 -23.68 26.38 -4.88
N GLY A 370 -24.55 25.76 -4.07
CA GLY A 370 -25.22 24.49 -4.39
C GLY A 370 -24.39 23.24 -4.06
N GLN A 371 -23.28 23.40 -3.36
CA GLN A 371 -22.39 22.33 -2.92
C GLN A 371 -23.07 21.25 -2.07
N GLY A 372 -24.11 21.62 -1.30
CA GLY A 372 -24.89 20.64 -0.53
C GLY A 372 -25.46 19.51 -1.37
N VAL A 373 -25.98 19.81 -2.57
CA VAL A 373 -26.51 18.79 -3.49
C VAL A 373 -25.41 17.86 -4.00
N ALA A 374 -24.23 18.42 -4.30
CA ALA A 374 -23.10 17.66 -4.79
C ALA A 374 -22.57 16.66 -3.74
N ASN A 375 -22.59 17.05 -2.46
CA ASN A 375 -22.24 16.17 -1.34
C ASN A 375 -23.29 15.08 -1.12
N ASP A 376 -24.58 15.45 -1.13
CA ASP A 376 -25.69 14.49 -1.00
C ASP A 376 -25.66 13.44 -2.13
N TYR A 377 -25.30 13.85 -3.34
CA TYR A 377 -25.14 12.95 -4.49
C TYR A 377 -24.02 11.93 -4.30
N VAL A 378 -22.85 12.37 -3.83
CA VAL A 378 -21.71 11.47 -3.55
C VAL A 378 -22.00 10.52 -2.39
N GLU A 379 -22.78 10.93 -1.39
CA GLU A 379 -23.24 10.02 -0.32
C GLU A 379 -24.02 8.83 -0.92
N ILE A 380 -24.86 9.07 -1.94
CA ILE A 380 -25.59 7.98 -2.62
C ILE A 380 -24.65 7.09 -3.44
N LEU A 381 -23.70 7.66 -4.17
CA LEU A 381 -22.69 6.87 -4.90
C LEU A 381 -21.87 5.98 -3.94
N GLU A 382 -21.50 6.49 -2.77
CA GLU A 382 -20.80 5.74 -1.73
C GLU A 382 -21.61 4.51 -1.28
N LEU A 383 -22.93 4.68 -1.05
CA LEU A 383 -23.84 3.59 -0.67
C LEU A 383 -24.04 2.57 -1.81
N CYS A 384 -24.12 3.05 -3.04
CA CYS A 384 -24.21 2.24 -4.24
C CYS A 384 -22.97 1.36 -4.45
N TYR A 385 -21.77 1.95 -4.33
CA TYR A 385 -20.51 1.20 -4.40
C TYR A 385 -20.39 0.17 -3.28
N ARG A 386 -20.86 0.51 -2.07
CA ARG A 386 -20.95 -0.46 -0.96
C ARG A 386 -21.81 -1.67 -1.33
N GLU A 387 -22.93 -1.46 -2.00
CA GLU A 387 -23.81 -2.56 -2.45
C GLU A 387 -23.09 -3.48 -3.45
N TYR A 388 -22.32 -2.91 -4.39
CA TYR A 388 -21.49 -3.67 -5.33
C TYR A 388 -20.46 -4.56 -4.62
N ILE A 389 -19.57 -3.97 -3.80
CA ILE A 389 -18.48 -4.71 -3.14
C ILE A 389 -19.00 -5.75 -2.13
N THR A 390 -20.11 -5.45 -1.44
CA THR A 390 -20.72 -6.41 -0.50
C THR A 390 -21.36 -7.59 -1.23
N THR A 391 -21.93 -7.37 -2.43
CA THR A 391 -22.49 -8.45 -3.25
C THR A 391 -21.42 -9.43 -3.70
N LEU A 392 -20.24 -8.94 -4.14
CA LEU A 392 -19.11 -9.80 -4.50
C LEU A 392 -18.55 -10.53 -3.28
N ARG A 393 -18.34 -9.81 -2.18
CA ARG A 393 -17.89 -10.38 -0.90
C ARG A 393 -18.78 -11.53 -0.44
N ASP A 394 -20.10 -11.32 -0.43
CA ASP A 394 -21.04 -12.31 0.08
C ASP A 394 -21.09 -13.57 -0.78
N TRP A 395 -20.96 -13.42 -2.11
CA TRP A 395 -20.81 -14.55 -3.01
C TRP A 395 -19.51 -15.33 -2.77
N LEU A 396 -18.37 -14.65 -2.67
CA LEU A 396 -17.08 -15.30 -2.38
C LEU A 396 -17.12 -16.07 -1.06
N ASN A 397 -17.59 -15.42 0.02
CA ASN A 397 -17.68 -16.02 1.34
C ASN A 397 -18.65 -17.21 1.37
N THR A 398 -19.85 -17.06 0.80
CA THR A 398 -20.91 -18.06 0.93
C THR A 398 -20.75 -19.23 -0.05
N ASN A 399 -20.37 -18.96 -1.30
CA ASN A 399 -20.34 -19.97 -2.36
C ASN A 399 -18.99 -20.64 -2.48
N LEU A 400 -17.90 -19.92 -2.17
CA LEU A 400 -16.53 -20.40 -2.29
C LEU A 400 -15.79 -20.53 -0.95
N GLY A 401 -16.25 -19.86 0.12
CA GLY A 401 -15.52 -19.86 1.40
C GLY A 401 -14.23 -19.05 1.34
N LEU A 402 -14.19 -18.02 0.47
CA LEU A 402 -13.03 -17.19 0.20
C LEU A 402 -13.26 -15.76 0.64
N SER A 403 -12.20 -15.07 1.03
CA SER A 403 -12.25 -13.64 1.32
C SER A 403 -12.39 -12.81 0.04
N PHE A 404 -12.93 -11.60 0.16
CA PHE A 404 -12.79 -10.57 -0.87
C PHE A 404 -11.69 -9.58 -0.50
N ARG A 405 -10.67 -9.46 -1.35
CA ARG A 405 -9.64 -8.43 -1.27
C ARG A 405 -9.85 -7.39 -2.37
N THR A 406 -9.77 -6.11 -2.05
CA THR A 406 -9.82 -5.09 -3.09
C THR A 406 -9.21 -3.77 -2.64
N GLN A 407 -8.72 -3.01 -3.61
CA GLN A 407 -8.30 -1.62 -3.46
C GLN A 407 -9.53 -0.70 -3.32
N VAL A 408 -10.12 -0.71 -2.12
CA VAL A 408 -11.42 -0.08 -1.84
C VAL A 408 -11.40 1.42 -2.11
N SER A 409 -12.24 1.88 -3.04
CA SER A 409 -12.69 3.27 -3.21
C SER A 409 -11.65 4.38 -3.38
N TYR A 410 -10.34 4.18 -3.17
CA TYR A 410 -9.38 5.19 -3.60
C TYR A 410 -9.36 5.24 -5.12
N ASN A 411 -9.06 6.41 -5.68
CA ASN A 411 -9.40 6.80 -7.05
C ASN A 411 -10.90 7.07 -7.34
N LEU A 412 -11.82 6.90 -6.39
CA LEU A 412 -13.19 7.38 -6.52
C LEU A 412 -13.38 8.76 -5.83
N PRO A 413 -14.23 9.67 -6.34
CA PRO A 413 -14.49 10.97 -5.71
C PRO A 413 -15.46 10.84 -4.53
N MET A 414 -15.17 9.96 -3.58
CA MET A 414 -15.99 9.65 -2.39
C MET A 414 -15.14 9.35 -1.17
N ASP A 415 -15.79 9.20 -0.02
CA ASP A 415 -15.14 8.84 1.23
C ASP A 415 -14.81 7.35 1.28
N MET A 416 -13.58 7.02 0.90
CA MET A 416 -13.05 5.67 0.98
C MET A 416 -13.22 5.02 2.36
N GLY A 417 -13.01 5.79 3.44
CA GLY A 417 -13.05 5.25 4.80
C GLY A 417 -14.44 4.70 5.19
N ALA A 418 -15.49 5.11 4.48
CA ALA A 418 -16.83 4.62 4.71
C ALA A 418 -17.06 3.22 4.13
N ASN A 419 -16.30 2.81 3.13
CA ASN A 419 -16.46 1.53 2.44
C ASN A 419 -15.43 0.48 2.83
N VAL A 420 -14.24 0.88 3.32
CA VAL A 420 -13.21 -0.03 3.87
C VAL A 420 -13.75 -1.11 4.81
N PRO A 421 -14.68 -0.83 5.76
CA PRO A 421 -15.22 -1.86 6.66
C PRO A 421 -15.97 -3.02 5.98
N PHE A 422 -16.41 -2.83 4.72
CA PHE A 422 -17.37 -3.70 4.07
C PHE A 422 -16.75 -4.79 3.19
N VAL A 423 -15.42 -4.89 3.10
CA VAL A 423 -14.69 -5.99 2.44
C VAL A 423 -13.90 -6.80 3.47
N ASP A 424 -13.45 -8.01 3.14
CA ASP A 424 -12.76 -8.87 4.12
C ASP A 424 -11.31 -8.43 4.34
N ILE A 425 -10.60 -8.13 3.25
CA ILE A 425 -9.20 -7.68 3.25
C ILE A 425 -9.13 -6.39 2.42
N PRO A 426 -9.17 -5.21 3.04
CA PRO A 426 -9.02 -3.97 2.30
C PRO A 426 -7.53 -3.82 1.90
N GLU A 427 -7.24 -3.42 0.66
CA GLU A 427 -5.89 -3.24 0.11
C GLU A 427 -5.58 -1.77 -0.21
N ALA A 428 -4.36 -1.32 0.10
CA ALA A 428 -3.78 -0.05 -0.33
C ALA A 428 -2.66 -0.28 -1.37
N GLU A 429 -1.89 0.74 -1.72
CA GLU A 429 -0.74 0.59 -2.62
C GLU A 429 0.42 1.53 -2.24
N SER A 430 1.67 1.14 -2.51
CA SER A 430 2.83 2.02 -2.30
C SER A 430 2.87 3.21 -3.25
N LEU A 431 2.39 3.02 -4.49
CA LEU A 431 2.45 4.03 -5.54
C LEU A 431 1.46 5.16 -5.29
N GLY A 432 0.15 4.88 -5.29
CA GLY A 432 -0.87 5.90 -5.07
C GLY A 432 -0.79 6.57 -3.70
N PHE A 433 -0.38 5.85 -2.65
CA PHE A 433 -0.22 6.43 -1.31
C PHE A 433 1.16 7.08 -1.10
N HIS A 434 2.05 7.03 -2.11
CA HIS A 434 3.38 7.65 -2.12
C HIS A 434 4.26 7.28 -0.92
N ASP A 435 4.21 6.02 -0.49
CA ASP A 435 4.88 5.56 0.74
C ASP A 435 4.59 6.47 1.95
N ASN A 436 3.42 7.12 2.02
CA ASN A 436 3.08 8.06 3.08
C ASN A 436 2.27 7.34 4.19
N PRO A 437 2.84 7.21 5.41
CA PRO A 437 2.15 6.59 6.53
C PRO A 437 0.85 7.29 6.93
N ASP A 438 0.76 8.61 6.78
CA ASP A 438 -0.46 9.35 7.11
C ASP A 438 -1.60 9.10 6.11
N ALA A 439 -1.26 8.90 4.84
CA ALA A 439 -2.21 8.44 3.83
C ALA A 439 -2.73 7.04 4.17
N TYR A 440 -1.85 6.11 4.55
CA TYR A 440 -2.25 4.76 4.97
C TYR A 440 -3.13 4.79 6.24
N LYS A 441 -2.86 5.68 7.20
CA LYS A 441 -3.69 5.82 8.42
C LYS A 441 -5.16 6.14 8.11
N GLN A 442 -5.46 6.75 6.97
CA GLN A 442 -6.85 7.01 6.53
C GLN A 442 -7.56 5.72 6.12
N TYR A 443 -6.80 4.78 5.56
CA TYR A 443 -7.26 3.45 5.19
C TYR A 443 -7.35 2.52 6.40
N ILE A 444 -6.36 2.60 7.29
CA ILE A 444 -6.19 1.70 8.43
C ILE A 444 -7.20 1.96 9.54
N GLY A 445 -7.51 3.23 9.84
CA GLY A 445 -8.38 3.53 10.97
C GLY A 445 -9.79 2.91 10.85
N PRO A 446 -10.47 2.99 9.70
CA PRO A 446 -11.73 2.28 9.48
C PRO A 446 -11.59 0.75 9.57
N ALA A 447 -10.50 0.18 9.03
CA ALA A 447 -10.24 -1.26 9.08
C ALA A 447 -10.03 -1.77 10.51
N VAL A 448 -9.19 -1.08 11.28
CA VAL A 448 -8.91 -1.39 12.70
C VAL A 448 -10.16 -1.23 13.55
N LEU A 449 -10.93 -0.15 13.37
CA LEU A 449 -12.18 0.04 14.10
C LEU A 449 -13.17 -1.09 13.79
N ALA A 450 -13.28 -1.51 12.52
CA ALA A 450 -14.11 -2.63 12.08
C ALA A 450 -13.59 -4.03 12.52
N GLY A 451 -12.41 -4.10 13.14
CA GLY A 451 -11.81 -5.36 13.61
C GLY A 451 -11.17 -6.20 12.52
N LYS A 452 -10.78 -5.60 11.39
CA LYS A 452 -10.04 -6.30 10.34
C LYS A 452 -8.65 -6.66 10.86
N LYS A 453 -8.28 -7.93 10.76
CA LYS A 453 -6.96 -8.44 11.16
C LYS A 453 -5.88 -8.20 10.11
N VAL A 454 -6.28 -8.21 8.83
CA VAL A 454 -5.37 -8.09 7.70
C VAL A 454 -5.74 -6.84 6.91
N VAL A 455 -4.74 -6.03 6.60
CA VAL A 455 -4.83 -4.93 5.63
C VAL A 455 -3.69 -5.10 4.65
N SER A 456 -4.04 -5.22 3.37
CA SER A 456 -3.11 -5.53 2.28
C SER A 456 -2.49 -4.27 1.70
N ASN A 457 -1.37 -4.40 1.00
CA ASN A 457 -0.76 -3.36 0.19
C ASN A 457 -0.03 -3.95 -1.01
N GLU A 458 -0.36 -3.41 -2.18
CA GLU A 458 0.44 -3.60 -3.38
C GLU A 458 1.76 -2.83 -3.24
N LEU A 459 2.86 -3.58 -3.12
CA LEU A 459 4.14 -3.06 -2.70
C LEU A 459 5.16 -3.08 -3.85
N GLY A 460 5.80 -1.93 -4.08
CA GLY A 460 7.03 -1.84 -4.87
C GLY A 460 6.88 -1.32 -6.29
N ALA A 461 5.68 -0.96 -6.76
CA ALA A 461 5.50 -0.31 -8.06
C ALA A 461 6.17 1.07 -8.08
N MET A 462 7.21 1.25 -8.91
CA MET A 462 7.89 2.53 -9.12
C MET A 462 7.96 2.90 -10.62
N PRO A 463 7.45 4.06 -11.03
CA PRO A 463 7.53 4.53 -12.41
C PRO A 463 8.99 4.74 -12.84
N GLY A 464 9.34 4.24 -14.03
CA GLY A 464 10.63 4.46 -14.70
C GLY A 464 11.77 3.67 -14.05
N ARG A 465 11.45 2.55 -13.39
CA ARG A 465 12.41 1.74 -12.65
C ARG A 465 12.45 0.24 -13.04
N PRO A 466 12.22 -0.17 -14.30
CA PRO A 466 12.26 -1.59 -14.66
C PRO A 466 13.63 -2.22 -14.36
N TYR A 467 13.68 -3.41 -13.76
CA TYR A 467 14.91 -4.17 -13.47
C TYR A 467 15.94 -3.42 -12.60
N SER A 468 15.54 -2.34 -11.93
CA SER A 468 16.43 -1.35 -11.32
C SER A 468 16.06 -0.99 -9.87
N GLN A 469 14.95 -1.51 -9.35
CA GLN A 469 14.53 -1.23 -7.98
C GLN A 469 15.45 -1.97 -7.01
N LEU A 470 15.92 -1.26 -5.98
CA LEU A 470 16.75 -1.86 -4.96
C LEU A 470 15.88 -2.55 -3.90
N LEU A 471 16.33 -3.68 -3.35
CA LEU A 471 15.62 -4.32 -2.24
C LEU A 471 15.58 -3.44 -0.98
N THR A 472 16.55 -2.53 -0.79
CA THR A 472 16.51 -1.50 0.26
C THR A 472 15.42 -0.44 0.03
N GLU A 473 15.09 -0.13 -1.22
CA GLU A 473 13.94 0.72 -1.57
C GLU A 473 12.62 -0.01 -1.30
N LEU A 474 12.54 -1.31 -1.61
CA LEU A 474 11.38 -2.13 -1.27
C LEU A 474 11.16 -2.22 0.24
N LEU A 475 12.22 -2.42 1.02
CA LEU A 475 12.18 -2.42 2.49
C LEU A 475 11.72 -1.07 3.02
N PHE A 476 12.16 0.05 2.44
CA PHE A 476 11.69 1.37 2.81
C PHE A 476 10.18 1.52 2.63
N SER A 477 9.63 1.12 1.48
CA SER A 477 8.19 1.15 1.23
C SER A 477 7.43 0.23 2.21
N ALA A 478 7.98 -0.95 2.52
CA ALA A 478 7.39 -1.87 3.49
C ALA A 478 7.36 -1.25 4.90
N ASP A 479 8.45 -0.63 5.33
CA ASP A 479 8.53 0.01 6.65
C ASP A 479 7.55 1.18 6.77
N ALA A 480 7.38 1.99 5.71
CA ALA A 480 6.36 3.03 5.66
C ALA A 480 4.95 2.47 5.91
N ALA A 481 4.59 1.41 5.19
CA ALA A 481 3.30 0.75 5.33
C ALA A 481 3.13 0.09 6.71
N PHE A 482 4.15 -0.62 7.20
CA PHE A 482 4.13 -1.26 8.51
C PHE A 482 3.90 -0.25 9.64
N THR A 483 4.52 0.93 9.56
CA THR A 483 4.34 1.94 10.59
C THR A 483 2.89 2.44 10.66
N ALA A 484 2.15 2.39 9.56
CA ALA A 484 0.72 2.71 9.54
C ALA A 484 -0.17 1.51 9.91
N ASN A 485 0.39 0.35 10.22
CA ASN A 485 -0.29 -0.91 10.57
C ASN A 485 -0.86 -1.71 9.37
N THR A 486 -0.38 -1.45 8.14
CA THR A 486 -0.52 -2.38 7.02
C THR A 486 0.30 -3.64 7.30
N ASN A 487 -0.21 -4.83 6.98
CA ASN A 487 0.42 -6.07 7.46
C ASN A 487 0.31 -7.28 6.50
N LYS A 488 -0.02 -7.08 5.22
CA LYS A 488 0.06 -8.09 4.16
C LYS A 488 0.51 -7.43 2.88
N PHE A 489 1.51 -7.98 2.21
CA PHE A 489 2.07 -7.42 0.99
C PHE A 489 1.85 -8.35 -0.20
N VAL A 490 1.49 -7.74 -1.31
CA VAL A 490 1.53 -8.31 -2.66
C VAL A 490 2.56 -7.51 -3.43
N LEU A 491 3.69 -8.12 -3.78
CA LEU A 491 4.79 -7.45 -4.47
C LEU A 491 4.42 -7.27 -5.95
N HIS A 492 4.57 -6.06 -6.47
CA HIS A 492 4.35 -5.71 -7.88
C HIS A 492 5.66 -5.86 -8.68
N GLY A 493 5.87 -6.87 -9.53
CA GLY A 493 5.18 -8.16 -9.64
C GLY A 493 6.09 -9.19 -10.32
N GLN A 494 5.60 -10.42 -10.48
CA GLN A 494 6.32 -11.51 -11.15
C GLN A 494 5.74 -11.70 -12.56
N PRO A 495 6.48 -11.39 -13.63
CA PRO A 495 5.99 -11.68 -14.98
C PRO A 495 6.11 -13.18 -15.32
N TYR A 496 5.23 -13.65 -16.21
CA TYR A 496 5.37 -14.97 -16.84
C TYR A 496 6.77 -15.13 -17.46
N SER A 497 7.44 -16.24 -17.13
CA SER A 497 8.82 -16.48 -17.54
C SER A 497 8.97 -17.27 -18.83
N GLY A 498 7.92 -17.86 -19.40
CA GLY A 498 8.07 -18.66 -20.61
C GLY A 498 8.22 -17.82 -21.90
N ASN A 499 8.35 -18.53 -23.03
CA ASN A 499 8.29 -17.89 -24.33
C ASN A 499 6.90 -17.34 -24.60
N TYR A 500 6.84 -16.13 -25.17
CA TYR A 500 5.60 -15.46 -25.55
C TYR A 500 5.77 -14.83 -26.94
N TYR A 501 4.65 -14.55 -27.61
CA TYR A 501 4.63 -14.05 -28.97
C TYR A 501 5.64 -12.91 -29.19
N ASN A 502 6.49 -13.04 -30.21
CA ASN A 502 7.50 -12.05 -30.64
C ASN A 502 8.20 -11.33 -29.47
N THR A 503 8.53 -12.10 -28.44
CA THR A 503 9.18 -11.62 -27.22
C THR A 503 10.58 -12.19 -27.14
N THR A 504 11.57 -11.32 -26.97
CA THR A 504 12.97 -11.72 -26.79
C THR A 504 13.33 -11.74 -25.31
N TRP A 505 14.51 -12.27 -24.98
CA TRP A 505 15.10 -12.09 -23.65
C TRP A 505 15.17 -10.59 -23.27
N PRO A 506 14.86 -10.17 -22.02
CA PRO A 506 14.65 -10.96 -20.80
C PRO A 506 13.24 -11.57 -20.62
N GLY A 507 12.37 -11.45 -21.62
CA GLY A 507 11.05 -12.06 -21.62
C GLY A 507 9.90 -11.07 -21.47
N TYR A 508 8.71 -11.62 -21.28
CA TYR A 508 7.48 -10.81 -21.17
C TYR A 508 7.61 -9.84 -20.00
N THR A 509 7.34 -8.57 -20.26
CA THR A 509 7.43 -7.51 -19.25
C THR A 509 6.17 -6.65 -19.33
N PRO A 510 5.34 -6.60 -18.27
CA PRO A 510 4.12 -5.79 -18.27
C PRO A 510 4.45 -4.28 -18.34
N PHE A 511 3.45 -3.48 -18.71
CA PHE A 511 3.54 -2.02 -18.77
C PHE A 511 4.67 -1.46 -19.66
N GLN A 512 5.13 -2.23 -20.65
CA GLN A 512 6.19 -1.83 -21.59
C GLN A 512 7.46 -1.30 -20.89
N TYR A 513 7.89 -1.99 -19.82
CA TYR A 513 9.06 -1.59 -19.02
C TYR A 513 8.88 -0.24 -18.29
N GLY A 514 7.63 0.22 -18.12
CA GLY A 514 7.33 1.47 -17.43
C GLY A 514 7.48 1.41 -15.91
N PHE A 515 7.43 0.22 -15.29
CA PHE A 515 7.37 0.10 -13.83
C PHE A 515 8.33 -0.97 -13.29
N SER A 516 8.71 -0.82 -12.01
CA SER A 516 9.37 -1.87 -11.22
C SER A 516 8.35 -2.80 -10.56
N GLU A 517 8.76 -3.95 -10.02
CA GLU A 517 9.93 -4.73 -10.40
C GLU A 517 9.45 -6.01 -11.09
N LEU A 518 10.34 -6.66 -11.85
CA LEU A 518 10.07 -7.81 -12.70
C LEU A 518 10.65 -9.06 -12.04
N TYR A 519 10.15 -9.36 -10.83
CA TYR A 519 10.72 -10.39 -9.96
C TYR A 519 10.69 -11.75 -10.66
N SER A 520 11.85 -12.31 -10.95
CA SER A 520 11.98 -13.64 -11.58
C SER A 520 13.37 -14.21 -11.34
N PRO A 521 13.60 -15.51 -11.60
CA PRO A 521 14.93 -16.12 -11.57
C PRO A 521 15.98 -15.46 -12.47
N ARG A 522 15.59 -14.55 -13.38
CA ARG A 522 16.50 -13.74 -14.22
C ARG A 522 17.17 -12.61 -13.45
N GLN A 523 16.60 -12.22 -12.31
CA GLN A 523 17.22 -11.24 -11.45
C GLN A 523 18.23 -11.92 -10.53
N PRO A 524 19.50 -11.47 -10.50
CA PRO A 524 20.50 -12.06 -9.61
C PRO A 524 20.06 -12.08 -8.14
N ALA A 525 19.24 -11.11 -7.71
CA ALA A 525 18.72 -11.02 -6.36
C ALA A 525 17.71 -12.11 -5.99
N TRP A 526 17.13 -12.87 -6.93
CA TRP A 526 16.08 -13.87 -6.69
C TRP A 526 16.47 -14.85 -5.57
N GLU A 527 17.65 -15.47 -5.69
CA GLU A 527 18.20 -16.41 -4.68
C GLU A 527 19.35 -15.80 -3.86
N HIS A 528 19.67 -14.52 -4.04
CA HIS A 528 20.83 -13.87 -3.42
C HIS A 528 20.45 -12.61 -2.63
N GLY A 529 19.25 -12.58 -2.05
CA GLY A 529 18.81 -11.48 -1.19
C GLY A 529 17.29 -11.37 -1.06
N LEU A 530 16.56 -11.57 -2.16
CA LEU A 530 15.09 -11.48 -2.14
C LEU A 530 14.48 -12.57 -1.25
N ASP A 531 15.05 -13.77 -1.21
CA ASP A 531 14.64 -14.84 -0.29
C ASP A 531 14.73 -14.42 1.19
N GLU A 532 15.79 -13.71 1.56
CA GLU A 532 15.99 -13.20 2.92
C GLU A 532 15.04 -12.03 3.23
N VAL A 533 14.78 -11.16 2.25
CA VAL A 533 13.79 -10.08 2.36
C VAL A 533 12.37 -10.64 2.51
N LEU A 534 11.98 -11.64 1.72
CA LEU A 534 10.68 -12.30 1.85
C LEU A 534 10.53 -12.99 3.22
N GLY A 535 11.61 -13.59 3.72
CA GLY A 535 11.68 -14.10 5.09
C GLY A 535 11.44 -13.01 6.13
N TYR A 536 12.10 -11.85 6.00
CA TYR A 536 11.90 -10.68 6.85
C TYR A 536 10.45 -10.18 6.82
N LEU A 537 9.90 -9.95 5.62
CA LEU A 537 8.53 -9.48 5.45
C LEU A 537 7.52 -10.48 6.02
N GLY A 538 7.68 -11.77 5.75
CA GLY A 538 6.79 -12.81 6.27
C GLY A 538 6.74 -12.87 7.80
N ARG A 539 7.87 -12.66 8.47
CA ARG A 539 7.95 -12.64 9.94
C ARG A 539 7.37 -11.38 10.55
N ALA A 540 7.61 -10.22 9.93
CA ALA A 540 7.02 -8.96 10.33
C ALA A 540 5.49 -8.98 10.17
N GLN A 541 4.99 -9.39 9.00
CA GLN A 541 3.56 -9.56 8.70
C GLN A 541 2.90 -10.51 9.69
N HIS A 542 3.48 -11.69 9.91
CA HIS A 542 2.98 -12.66 10.88
C HIS A 542 2.83 -12.03 12.27
N SER A 543 3.87 -11.36 12.75
CA SER A 543 3.86 -10.69 14.07
C SER A 543 2.72 -9.69 14.20
N MET A 544 2.48 -8.88 13.16
CA MET A 544 1.44 -7.85 13.15
C MET A 544 0.01 -8.41 13.01
N GLN A 545 -0.15 -9.63 12.50
CA GLN A 545 -1.46 -10.28 12.32
C GLN A 545 -1.90 -11.12 13.55
N MET A 546 -1.00 -11.41 14.50
CA MET A 546 -1.31 -12.25 15.66
C MET A 546 -2.22 -11.60 16.71
N GLY A 547 -2.36 -10.28 16.68
CA GLY A 547 -3.05 -9.51 17.72
C GLY A 547 -4.10 -8.54 17.18
N VAL A 548 -4.52 -7.63 18.06
CA VAL A 548 -5.41 -6.52 17.72
C VAL A 548 -4.61 -5.24 17.85
N ALA A 549 -4.62 -4.41 16.81
CA ALA A 549 -3.95 -3.13 16.83
C ALA A 549 -4.59 -2.20 17.88
N ASN A 550 -3.75 -1.63 18.74
CA ASN A 550 -4.18 -0.72 19.81
C ASN A 550 -3.63 0.67 19.52
N LEU A 551 -4.52 1.60 19.19
CA LEU A 551 -4.15 2.96 18.80
C LEU A 551 -4.65 3.93 19.88
N ASP A 552 -3.83 4.93 20.23
CA ASP A 552 -4.16 5.84 21.34
C ASP A 552 -5.29 6.81 20.96
N VAL A 553 -5.30 7.32 19.73
CA VAL A 553 -6.18 8.43 19.30
C VAL A 553 -6.87 8.11 17.98
N ALA A 554 -8.19 8.29 17.93
CA ALA A 554 -8.93 8.38 16.68
C ALA A 554 -9.02 9.85 16.25
N ILE A 555 -8.70 10.16 15.00
CA ILE A 555 -8.87 11.50 14.42
C ILE A 555 -10.03 11.47 13.45
N TYR A 556 -11.02 12.32 13.66
CA TYR A 556 -12.17 12.44 12.78
C TYR A 556 -11.76 13.06 11.43
N ASN A 557 -12.12 12.39 10.33
CA ASN A 557 -11.91 12.87 8.96
C ASN A 557 -13.11 12.49 8.07
N LYS A 558 -13.74 13.47 7.41
CA LYS A 558 -14.78 13.23 6.41
C LYS A 558 -14.38 13.87 5.08
N VAL A 559 -14.02 13.00 4.14
CA VAL A 559 -13.82 13.38 2.73
C VAL A 559 -15.19 13.58 2.07
N ALA A 560 -15.32 14.61 1.23
CA ALA A 560 -16.55 14.94 0.52
C ALA A 560 -16.22 15.53 -0.86
N LYS A 561 -17.21 15.65 -1.74
CA LYS A 561 -17.02 16.18 -3.10
C LYS A 561 -16.44 17.60 -3.11
N THR A 562 -16.78 18.39 -2.10
CA THR A 562 -16.39 19.80 -1.95
C THR A 562 -15.02 19.99 -1.32
N ASP A 563 -14.47 18.92 -0.75
CA ASP A 563 -13.09 18.82 -0.26
C ASP A 563 -12.50 17.50 -0.77
N PRO A 564 -12.35 17.35 -2.10
CA PRO A 564 -12.03 16.08 -2.73
C PRO A 564 -10.53 15.80 -2.69
N LEU A 565 -9.73 16.72 -2.13
CA LEU A 565 -8.31 16.51 -1.98
C LEU A 565 -8.14 15.41 -0.94
N TRP A 566 -7.93 14.19 -1.43
CA TRP A 566 -7.23 13.18 -0.67
C TRP A 566 -5.88 13.77 -0.29
N THR A 567 -5.83 14.38 0.89
CA THR A 567 -4.62 15.00 1.39
C THR A 567 -3.78 13.90 1.97
N TYR A 568 -2.54 13.78 1.49
CA TYR A 568 -1.59 12.82 2.04
C TYR A 568 -1.25 13.09 3.51
N ASN A 569 -1.58 14.29 4.03
CA ASN A 569 -1.40 14.66 5.43
C ASN A 569 -2.67 15.37 5.95
N VAL A 570 -3.56 14.65 6.65
CA VAL A 570 -4.82 15.22 7.18
C VAL A 570 -4.53 15.97 8.49
N TYR A 571 -3.79 15.34 9.40
CA TYR A 571 -3.28 15.97 10.61
C TYR A 571 -1.87 16.51 10.35
N ALA A 572 -1.78 17.76 9.90
CA ALA A 572 -0.51 18.39 9.52
C ALA A 572 0.45 18.67 10.70
N GLU A 573 -0.07 18.65 11.94
CA GLU A 573 0.70 18.93 13.14
C GLU A 573 1.53 17.70 13.56
N ASN A 574 2.71 17.91 14.13
CA ASN A 574 3.60 16.83 14.57
C ASN A 574 3.58 16.60 16.09
N ASP A 575 2.71 17.27 16.83
CA ASP A 575 2.69 17.24 18.31
C ASP A 575 2.36 15.85 18.86
N LEU A 576 1.38 15.15 18.26
CA LEU A 576 1.03 13.77 18.61
C LEU A 576 2.21 12.82 18.40
N GLU A 577 2.85 12.89 17.23
CA GLU A 577 4.00 12.05 16.87
C GLU A 577 5.21 12.35 17.77
N THR A 578 5.49 13.63 18.02
CA THR A 578 6.58 14.07 18.91
C THR A 578 6.36 13.57 20.34
N ALA A 579 5.10 13.48 20.77
CA ALA A 579 4.72 12.92 22.05
C ALA A 579 4.51 11.38 22.02
N SER A 580 4.86 10.69 20.92
CA SER A 580 4.74 9.24 20.72
C SER A 580 3.31 8.67 20.74
N TYR A 581 2.28 9.49 20.48
CA TYR A 581 0.92 8.97 20.33
C TYR A 581 0.76 8.21 19.01
N THR A 582 0.14 7.03 19.10
CA THR A 582 -0.36 6.32 17.92
C THR A 582 -1.75 6.83 17.55
N TYR A 583 -2.00 7.04 16.26
CA TYR A 583 -3.31 7.51 15.79
C TYR A 583 -3.65 6.97 14.41
N ALA A 584 -4.95 6.96 14.10
CA ALA A 584 -5.48 6.73 12.76
C ALA A 584 -6.74 7.56 12.54
N TYR A 585 -7.18 7.67 11.28
CA TYR A 585 -8.36 8.46 10.95
C TYR A 585 -9.62 7.62 10.91
N VAL A 586 -10.75 8.20 11.32
CA VAL A 586 -12.07 7.56 11.25
C VAL A 586 -13.07 8.53 10.64
N THR A 587 -14.00 8.00 9.86
CA THR A 587 -15.08 8.76 9.23
C THR A 587 -16.41 8.57 9.97
N PRO A 588 -17.37 9.53 9.91
CA PRO A 588 -18.71 9.38 10.46
C PRO A 588 -19.38 8.02 10.26
N ALA A 589 -19.25 7.44 9.06
CA ALA A 589 -19.89 6.17 8.72
C ALA A 589 -19.41 5.03 9.64
N ASN A 590 -18.18 5.10 10.15
CA ASN A 590 -17.62 4.09 11.03
C ASN A 590 -18.28 4.09 12.42
N PHE A 591 -18.89 5.20 12.86
CA PHE A 591 -19.51 5.30 14.20
C PHE A 591 -20.81 4.50 14.35
N LYS A 592 -21.34 3.95 13.26
CA LYS A 592 -22.49 3.04 13.24
C LYS A 592 -22.09 1.56 13.27
N LEU A 593 -20.79 1.25 13.15
CA LEU A 593 -20.32 -0.12 13.24
C LEU A 593 -20.59 -0.69 14.65
N PRO A 594 -20.91 -1.99 14.77
CA PRO A 594 -21.18 -2.60 16.08
C PRO A 594 -19.98 -2.57 17.02
N GLN A 595 -18.77 -2.46 16.48
CA GLN A 595 -17.53 -2.29 17.24
C GLN A 595 -17.36 -0.86 17.79
N ALA A 596 -18.05 0.14 17.24
CA ALA A 596 -17.92 1.55 17.64
C ALA A 596 -18.78 1.89 18.87
N TYR A 597 -18.45 1.31 20.01
CA TYR A 597 -19.03 1.64 21.31
C TYR A 597 -17.95 2.07 22.30
N VAL A 598 -18.37 2.77 23.36
CA VAL A 598 -17.49 3.20 24.44
C VAL A 598 -17.72 2.33 25.66
N ASP A 599 -16.65 1.73 26.18
CA ASP A 599 -16.62 1.09 27.48
C ASP A 599 -15.36 1.53 28.21
N ASN A 600 -15.45 1.77 29.53
CA ASN A 600 -14.35 2.25 30.35
C ASN A 600 -13.59 3.45 29.74
N LYS A 601 -14.35 4.40 29.15
CA LYS A 601 -13.85 5.62 28.46
C LYS A 601 -13.01 5.34 27.21
N VAL A 602 -13.06 4.13 26.66
CA VAL A 602 -12.32 3.72 25.45
C VAL A 602 -13.31 3.41 24.33
N LEU A 603 -13.09 4.00 23.15
CA LEU A 603 -13.85 3.70 21.94
C LEU A 603 -13.31 2.43 21.27
N ALA A 604 -14.22 1.55 20.88
CA ALA A 604 -13.92 0.28 20.22
C ALA A 604 -12.95 -0.60 21.04
N PRO A 605 -13.27 -0.90 22.32
CA PRO A 605 -12.34 -1.50 23.29
C PRO A 605 -11.85 -2.91 22.91
N LYS A 606 -12.59 -3.63 22.05
CA LYS A 606 -12.22 -4.97 21.56
C LYS A 606 -11.44 -4.95 20.23
N THR A 607 -11.38 -3.79 19.58
CA THR A 607 -10.66 -3.60 18.32
C THR A 607 -9.63 -2.49 18.50
N GLY A 608 -9.83 -1.30 17.91
CA GLY A 608 -8.83 -0.21 17.92
C GLY A 608 -8.47 0.36 19.30
N ALA A 609 -9.37 0.28 20.27
CA ALA A 609 -9.18 0.70 21.67
C ALA A 609 -8.70 2.16 21.83
N PHE A 610 -9.31 3.09 21.08
CA PHE A 610 -8.97 4.51 21.10
C PHE A 610 -9.34 5.17 22.43
N LYS A 611 -8.38 5.86 23.05
CA LYS A 611 -8.53 6.52 24.36
C LYS A 611 -9.12 7.93 24.24
N ALA A 612 -9.13 8.50 23.05
CA ALA A 612 -9.72 9.80 22.75
C ALA A 612 -10.15 9.90 21.28
N LEU A 613 -11.10 10.80 21.03
CA LEU A 613 -11.49 11.21 19.69
C LEU A 613 -11.13 12.69 19.47
N VAL A 614 -10.35 12.98 18.45
CA VAL A 614 -9.95 14.34 18.07
C VAL A 614 -10.75 14.80 16.86
N LEU A 615 -11.35 15.99 16.94
CA LEU A 615 -12.03 16.65 15.83
C LEU A 615 -11.21 17.88 15.43
N PRO A 616 -10.44 17.80 14.34
CA PRO A 616 -9.81 18.97 13.74
C PRO A 616 -10.85 20.01 13.29
N GLY A 617 -10.45 21.28 13.22
CA GLY A 617 -11.38 22.35 12.82
C GLY A 617 -11.84 22.23 11.36
N ARG A 618 -11.01 21.66 10.48
CA ARG A 618 -11.34 21.38 9.08
C ARG A 618 -11.66 19.89 8.91
N SER A 619 -12.91 19.49 9.11
CA SER A 619 -13.26 18.07 9.03
C SER A 619 -14.63 17.74 8.45
N ASN A 620 -15.35 18.70 7.87
CA ASN A 620 -16.66 18.47 7.24
C ASN A 620 -17.62 17.70 8.17
N ILE A 621 -17.91 18.29 9.33
CA ILE A 621 -18.73 17.66 10.37
C ILE A 621 -20.19 17.58 9.91
N THR A 622 -20.80 16.40 10.03
CA THR A 622 -22.22 16.16 9.75
C THR A 622 -23.06 16.18 11.03
N LEU A 623 -24.37 16.45 10.92
CA LEU A 623 -25.29 16.36 12.07
C LEU A 623 -25.20 14.99 12.75
N GLN A 624 -25.27 13.92 11.94
CA GLN A 624 -25.23 12.55 12.45
C GLN A 624 -23.93 12.24 13.19
N ALA A 625 -22.79 12.76 12.72
CA ALA A 625 -21.51 12.60 13.40
C ALA A 625 -21.54 13.25 14.79
N ILE A 626 -22.07 14.46 14.93
CA ILE A 626 -22.17 15.15 16.22
C ILE A 626 -23.04 14.36 17.20
N GLU A 627 -24.14 13.78 16.74
CA GLU A 627 -25.01 12.94 17.57
C GLU A 627 -24.29 11.68 18.08
N ASP A 628 -23.56 10.99 17.20
CA ASP A 628 -22.77 9.81 17.58
C ASP A 628 -21.62 10.17 18.52
N ILE A 629 -20.93 11.28 18.27
CA ILE A 629 -19.86 11.81 19.13
C ILE A 629 -20.43 12.22 20.49
N THR A 630 -21.61 12.82 20.53
CA THR A 630 -22.33 13.17 21.76
C THR A 630 -22.64 11.91 22.57
N ARG A 631 -23.04 10.81 21.92
CA ARG A 631 -23.24 9.51 22.58
C ARG A 631 -21.93 9.00 23.19
N PHE A 632 -20.82 9.06 22.46
CA PHE A 632 -19.51 8.63 22.96
C PHE A 632 -19.02 9.50 24.13
N ALA A 633 -19.17 10.82 24.02
CA ALA A 633 -18.83 11.76 25.09
C ALA A 633 -19.66 11.49 26.36
N LYS A 634 -20.98 11.27 26.24
CA LYS A 634 -21.85 10.92 27.38
C LYS A 634 -21.46 9.59 28.04
N ALA A 635 -20.93 8.64 27.26
CA ALA A 635 -20.36 7.39 27.77
C ALA A 635 -18.94 7.56 28.37
N GLY A 636 -18.41 8.78 28.41
CA GLY A 636 -17.17 9.13 29.10
C GLY A 636 -15.91 9.17 28.22
N LEU A 637 -16.02 8.96 26.90
CA LEU A 637 -14.89 9.11 25.98
C LEU A 637 -14.42 10.58 25.96
N PRO A 638 -13.13 10.87 26.20
CA PRO A 638 -12.56 12.19 25.97
C PRO A 638 -12.66 12.60 24.49
N VAL A 639 -13.32 13.72 24.23
CA VAL A 639 -13.45 14.31 22.89
C VAL A 639 -12.70 15.64 22.86
N ILE A 640 -11.77 15.80 21.93
CA ILE A 640 -10.95 17.01 21.80
C ILE A 640 -11.36 17.75 20.53
N LEU A 641 -11.87 18.96 20.68
CA LEU A 641 -12.22 19.85 19.59
C LEU A 641 -11.06 20.82 19.34
N VAL A 642 -10.54 20.85 18.12
CA VAL A 642 -9.37 21.66 17.76
C VAL A 642 -9.80 22.81 16.86
N ASP A 643 -9.61 24.04 17.31
CA ASP A 643 -10.09 25.24 16.63
C ASP A 643 -11.61 25.21 16.34
N SER A 644 -12.10 26.06 15.42
CA SER A 644 -13.52 26.16 15.05
C SER A 644 -13.93 25.06 14.07
N PRO A 645 -15.15 24.49 14.20
CA PRO A 645 -15.64 23.45 13.31
C PRO A 645 -15.98 24.01 11.92
N VAL A 646 -15.78 23.17 10.91
CA VAL A 646 -16.35 23.34 9.57
C VAL A 646 -17.39 22.24 9.36
N PHE A 647 -18.65 22.63 9.15
CA PHE A 647 -19.74 21.70 8.86
C PHE A 647 -19.83 21.40 7.37
N LEU A 648 -20.21 20.18 7.04
CA LEU A 648 -20.44 19.77 5.66
C LEU A 648 -21.69 20.50 5.13
N PRO A 649 -21.61 21.23 3.99
CA PRO A 649 -22.80 21.78 3.35
C PRO A 649 -23.80 20.68 2.98
N THR A 650 -25.08 20.92 3.22
CA THR A 650 -26.20 20.02 2.86
C THR A 650 -27.40 20.83 2.38
N ASN A 651 -28.18 20.28 1.46
CA ASN A 651 -29.41 20.93 0.97
C ASN A 651 -30.66 20.53 1.81
N ARG A 652 -30.46 19.80 2.91
CA ARG A 652 -31.56 19.38 3.79
C ARG A 652 -32.05 20.55 4.65
N ARG A 653 -33.34 20.87 4.50
CA ARG A 653 -33.97 22.05 5.13
C ARG A 653 -33.80 22.03 6.66
N GLY A 654 -33.15 23.08 7.18
CA GLY A 654 -32.96 23.31 8.62
C GLY A 654 -31.89 22.44 9.28
N GLU A 655 -31.17 21.60 8.52
CA GLU A 655 -30.11 20.74 9.08
C GLU A 655 -28.91 21.54 9.59
N GLU A 656 -28.54 22.64 8.93
CA GLU A 656 -27.46 23.52 9.38
C GLU A 656 -27.71 24.05 10.80
N VAL A 657 -28.91 24.57 11.06
CA VAL A 657 -29.30 25.09 12.38
C VAL A 657 -29.25 23.98 13.43
N LYS A 658 -29.80 22.79 13.10
CA LYS A 658 -29.75 21.61 13.99
C LYS A 658 -28.32 21.19 14.28
N THR A 659 -27.43 21.24 13.29
CA THR A 659 -26.01 20.89 13.42
C THR A 659 -25.31 21.84 14.39
N TRP A 660 -25.55 23.15 14.26
CA TRP A 660 -25.04 24.15 15.20
C TRP A 660 -25.56 23.97 16.62
N ASP A 661 -26.86 23.70 16.78
CA ASP A 661 -27.45 23.50 18.11
C ASP A 661 -26.96 22.22 18.78
N ALA A 662 -26.77 21.14 18.00
CA ALA A 662 -26.14 19.91 18.45
C ALA A 662 -24.68 20.15 18.86
N TYR A 663 -23.92 20.90 18.07
CA TYR A 663 -22.53 21.27 18.39
C TYR A 663 -22.42 22.08 19.69
N LYS A 664 -23.27 23.10 19.86
CA LYS A 664 -23.36 23.89 21.10
C LYS A 664 -23.71 23.05 22.32
N SER A 665 -24.53 22.00 22.12
CA SER A 665 -24.89 21.07 23.18
C SER A 665 -23.73 20.13 23.53
N LEU A 666 -22.98 19.66 22.53
CA LEU A 666 -21.77 18.86 22.71
C LEU A 666 -20.73 19.61 23.55
N LEU A 667 -20.51 20.90 23.29
CA LEU A 667 -19.55 21.75 24.04
C LEU A 667 -19.79 21.81 25.56
N LYS A 668 -21.01 21.50 26.01
CA LYS A 668 -21.39 21.56 27.44
C LYS A 668 -21.08 20.27 28.20
N LEU A 669 -20.67 19.19 27.51
CA LEU A 669 -20.39 17.92 28.16
C LEU A 669 -19.02 17.93 28.85
N PRO A 670 -18.89 17.35 30.06
CA PRO A 670 -17.64 17.39 30.85
C PRO A 670 -16.47 16.61 30.24
N SER A 671 -16.77 15.66 29.35
CA SER A 671 -15.82 14.85 28.58
C SER A 671 -15.36 15.51 27.28
N VAL A 672 -15.87 16.71 26.96
CA VAL A 672 -15.52 17.46 25.76
C VAL A 672 -14.55 18.58 26.15
N HIS A 673 -13.43 18.64 25.45
CA HIS A 673 -12.32 19.56 25.74
C HIS A 673 -11.98 20.36 24.49
N GLN A 674 -11.60 21.62 24.68
CA GLN A 674 -11.11 22.46 23.59
C GLN A 674 -9.58 22.48 23.59
N SER A 675 -8.99 22.40 22.39
CA SER A 675 -7.57 22.53 22.15
C SER A 675 -7.33 23.48 20.98
N LYS A 676 -6.07 23.85 20.77
CA LYS A 676 -5.59 24.53 19.58
C LYS A 676 -4.71 23.61 18.75
N LYS A 677 -4.47 23.96 17.49
CA LYS A 677 -3.43 23.32 16.67
C LYS A 677 -2.09 23.23 17.41
N SER A 678 -1.39 22.13 17.16
CA SER A 678 -0.09 21.79 17.78
C SER A 678 -0.11 21.68 19.33
N LYS A 679 -1.30 21.63 19.97
CA LYS A 679 -1.47 21.50 21.43
C LYS A 679 -2.36 20.31 21.83
N VAL A 680 -2.72 19.45 20.88
CA VAL A 680 -3.56 18.27 21.13
C VAL A 680 -2.84 17.29 22.05
N ALA A 681 -1.54 17.04 21.82
CA ALA A 681 -0.74 16.17 22.68
C ALA A 681 -0.69 16.66 24.14
N ALA A 682 -0.52 17.97 24.35
CA ALA A 682 -0.51 18.58 25.68
C ALA A 682 -1.88 18.47 26.36
N THR A 683 -2.97 18.63 25.59
CA THR A 683 -4.34 18.43 26.08
C THR A 683 -4.60 16.98 26.48
N LEU A 684 -4.21 16.00 25.65
CA LEU A 684 -4.29 14.58 26.03
C LEU A 684 -3.52 14.31 27.33
N GLN A 685 -2.35 14.93 27.48
CA GLN A 685 -1.53 14.78 28.67
C GLN A 685 -2.18 15.38 29.93
N SER A 686 -2.82 16.54 29.85
CA SER A 686 -3.51 17.12 31.01
C SER A 686 -4.69 16.26 31.49
N LEU A 687 -5.28 15.48 30.58
CA LEU A 687 -6.36 14.52 30.86
C LEU A 687 -5.88 13.16 31.39
N GLY A 688 -4.58 12.98 31.62
CA GLY A 688 -4.02 11.70 32.08
C GLY A 688 -3.93 10.63 30.98
N ILE A 689 -4.24 10.96 29.74
CA ILE A 689 -4.08 10.05 28.60
C ILE A 689 -2.59 10.05 28.24
N ARG A 690 -2.00 8.86 28.12
CA ARG A 690 -0.58 8.68 27.79
C ARG A 690 -0.44 7.57 26.76
N PRO A 691 0.55 7.66 25.85
CA PRO A 691 0.92 6.55 24.98
C PRO A 691 1.37 5.33 25.81
N LYS A 692 1.12 4.13 25.31
CA LYS A 692 1.63 2.90 25.96
C LYS A 692 3.14 2.74 25.79
N VAL A 693 3.66 3.24 24.66
CA VAL A 693 5.09 3.24 24.34
C VAL A 693 5.52 4.65 23.98
N THR A 694 6.67 5.07 24.49
CA THR A 694 7.25 6.39 24.24
C THR A 694 8.69 6.24 23.82
N ALA A 695 9.11 6.93 22.76
CA ALA A 695 10.50 6.98 22.35
C ALA A 695 11.12 8.32 22.80
N ILE A 696 12.28 8.26 23.43
CA ILE A 696 13.11 9.43 23.74
C ILE A 696 14.46 9.24 23.07
N SER A 697 14.71 9.98 22.01
CA SER A 697 15.86 9.77 21.13
C SER A 697 16.46 11.10 20.69
N ASP A 698 17.71 11.06 20.23
CA ASP A 698 18.43 12.22 19.68
C ASP A 698 17.77 12.79 18.41
N LYS A 699 17.07 11.92 17.66
CA LYS A 699 16.22 12.23 16.52
C LYS A 699 14.85 11.63 16.75
N LEU A 700 13.81 12.24 16.24
CA LEU A 700 12.47 11.68 16.39
C LEU A 700 12.42 10.26 15.78
N TRP A 701 11.71 9.34 16.43
CA TRP A 701 11.42 8.03 15.85
C TRP A 701 10.00 8.08 15.28
N LYS A 702 9.86 8.24 13.95
CA LYS A 702 8.58 8.35 13.25
C LYS A 702 8.32 7.12 12.37
N HIS A 703 7.07 7.08 11.91
CA HIS A 703 6.65 6.53 10.64
C HIS A 703 7.53 7.00 9.46
N ALA A 704 7.87 6.08 8.56
CA ALA A 704 8.98 6.20 7.61
C ALA A 704 8.94 7.44 6.71
N ARG A 705 10.10 8.10 6.58
CA ARG A 705 10.40 9.07 5.51
C ARG A 705 11.72 8.72 4.87
N ARG A 706 11.85 9.04 3.57
CA ARG A 706 12.96 8.64 2.71
C ARG A 706 14.27 9.14 3.29
N TRP A 707 15.04 8.22 3.88
CA TRP A 707 16.41 8.42 4.40
C TRP A 707 16.55 9.15 5.72
N ASP A 708 16.20 8.39 6.73
CA ASP A 708 16.44 8.66 8.13
C ASP A 708 17.88 8.25 8.51
N PRO A 709 18.77 9.08 9.06
CA PRO A 709 20.10 8.66 9.47
C PRO A 709 20.08 7.92 10.81
N PRO A 710 21.20 7.26 11.17
CA PRO A 710 21.29 6.54 12.43
C PRO A 710 20.92 7.40 13.64
N SER A 711 20.23 6.79 14.61
CA SER A 711 19.71 7.46 15.80
C SER A 711 19.87 6.56 17.03
N THR A 712 19.93 7.19 18.20
CA THR A 712 20.05 6.49 19.49
C THR A 712 19.09 7.10 20.51
N GLY A 713 18.46 6.24 21.30
CA GLY A 713 17.49 6.66 22.29
C GLY A 713 17.10 5.57 23.26
N ILE A 714 15.98 5.81 23.94
CA ILE A 714 15.38 4.92 24.92
C ILE A 714 13.92 4.69 24.51
N VAL A 715 13.55 3.43 24.31
CA VAL A 715 12.14 3.01 24.23
C VAL A 715 11.62 2.80 25.64
N LYS A 716 10.58 3.53 26.03
CA LYS A 716 9.85 3.35 27.29
C LYS A 716 8.56 2.60 27.05
N ILE A 717 8.37 1.46 27.70
CA ILE A 717 7.18 0.62 27.56
C ILE A 717 6.48 0.50 28.91
N THR A 718 5.19 0.84 28.97
CA THR A 718 4.38 0.66 30.19
C THR A 718 4.02 -0.81 30.35
N SER A 719 4.89 -1.57 31.03
CA SER A 719 4.71 -2.99 31.31
C SER A 719 5.62 -3.45 32.46
N LYS A 720 5.21 -4.50 33.18
CA LYS A 720 6.03 -5.21 34.17
C LYS A 720 6.60 -6.54 33.65
N GLY A 721 6.39 -6.81 32.36
CA GLY A 721 6.84 -8.05 31.72
C GLY A 721 8.34 -8.09 31.44
N VAL A 722 8.76 -9.16 30.77
CA VAL A 722 10.13 -9.34 30.26
C VAL A 722 10.14 -8.97 28.77
N PRO A 723 11.03 -8.06 28.34
CA PRO A 723 11.20 -7.71 26.93
C PRO A 723 12.06 -8.73 26.17
N TYR A 724 11.73 -8.95 24.89
CA TYR A 724 12.44 -9.83 23.95
C TYR A 724 12.67 -9.12 22.61
N TRP A 725 13.85 -9.37 22.02
CA TRP A 725 14.14 -9.09 20.62
C TRP A 725 13.56 -10.18 19.75
N PHE A 726 12.76 -9.79 18.76
CA PHE A 726 12.27 -10.67 17.70
C PHE A 726 12.97 -10.24 16.41
N ASP A 727 14.00 -10.98 16.01
CA ASP A 727 14.77 -10.64 14.82
C ASP A 727 14.06 -11.17 13.57
N ALA A 728 13.48 -10.25 12.79
CA ALA A 728 12.79 -10.60 11.56
C ALA A 728 13.75 -11.06 10.45
N TRP A 729 15.06 -10.80 10.48
CA TRP A 729 15.99 -11.33 9.47
C TRP A 729 16.35 -12.79 9.72
N THR A 730 16.59 -13.16 10.98
CA THR A 730 17.05 -14.51 11.34
C THR A 730 15.95 -15.43 11.89
N GLY A 731 14.82 -14.85 12.31
CA GLY A 731 13.76 -15.55 13.03
C GLY A 731 14.12 -15.91 14.47
N THR A 732 15.20 -15.36 15.01
CA THR A 732 15.63 -15.59 16.39
C THR A 732 14.78 -14.78 17.37
N GLN A 733 14.62 -15.33 18.57
CA GLN A 733 13.92 -14.71 19.69
C GLN A 733 14.81 -14.78 20.91
N GLU A 734 15.20 -13.63 21.45
CA GLU A 734 16.17 -13.55 22.54
C GLU A 734 15.71 -12.54 23.59
N PRO A 735 15.97 -12.76 24.89
CA PRO A 735 15.61 -11.78 25.90
C PRO A 735 16.42 -10.50 25.70
N VAL A 736 15.80 -9.34 25.87
CA VAL A 736 16.55 -8.08 25.93
C VAL A 736 17.36 -8.10 27.22
N LEU A 737 18.69 -8.15 27.10
CA LEU A 737 19.57 -8.24 28.28
C LEU A 737 19.87 -6.88 28.91
N PHE A 738 19.76 -5.81 28.12
CA PHE A 738 20.11 -4.45 28.53
C PHE A 738 18.86 -3.58 28.60
N TYR A 739 18.34 -3.38 29.81
CA TYR A 739 17.22 -2.46 30.05
C TYR A 739 17.20 -2.05 31.52
N SER A 740 16.47 -0.99 31.85
CA SER A 740 16.14 -0.67 33.23
C SER A 740 14.64 -0.74 33.45
N ALA A 741 14.22 -1.29 34.60
CA ALA A 741 12.82 -1.38 34.96
C ALA A 741 12.55 -0.54 36.22
N ASP A 742 11.56 0.33 36.15
CA ASP A 742 11.04 1.04 37.32
C ASP A 742 9.82 0.28 37.85
N ARG A 743 9.99 -0.34 39.02
CA ARG A 743 8.95 -1.14 39.67
C ARG A 743 7.77 -0.31 40.18
N LEU A 744 8.01 0.96 40.52
CA LEU A 744 6.98 1.87 41.05
C LEU A 744 6.05 2.34 39.93
N SER A 745 6.62 2.83 38.82
CA SER A 745 5.83 3.25 37.66
C SER A 745 5.36 2.08 36.78
N GLY A 746 5.99 0.90 36.89
CA GLY A 746 5.69 -0.24 36.02
C GLY A 746 6.16 -0.02 34.58
N THR A 747 7.34 0.56 34.41
CA THR A 747 7.90 0.95 33.11
C THR A 747 9.22 0.22 32.83
N ILE A 748 9.40 -0.23 31.59
CA ILE A 748 10.65 -0.79 31.05
C ILE A 748 11.28 0.26 30.15
N ASN A 749 12.58 0.51 30.29
CA ASN A 749 13.37 1.43 29.48
C ASN A 749 14.46 0.67 28.75
N ILE A 750 14.38 0.59 27.43
CA ILE A 750 15.31 -0.15 26.57
C ILE A 750 16.16 0.85 25.78
N PRO A 751 17.47 0.98 26.05
CA PRO A 751 18.38 1.72 25.20
C PRO A 751 18.45 1.05 23.82
N LEU A 752 18.30 1.82 22.75
CA LEU A 752 18.27 1.31 21.40
C LEU A 752 19.01 2.28 20.46
N SER A 753 19.81 1.70 19.56
CA SER A 753 20.45 2.39 18.44
C SER A 753 19.99 1.72 17.16
N LEU A 754 19.49 2.51 16.21
CA LEU A 754 19.02 2.04 14.91
C LEU A 754 19.82 2.73 13.82
N ALA A 755 20.25 1.96 12.82
CA ALA A 755 20.78 2.52 11.59
C ALA A 755 19.67 3.19 10.75
N ALA A 756 20.10 3.78 9.65
CA ALA A 756 19.19 4.44 8.73
C ALA A 756 18.12 3.48 8.18
N ASN A 757 16.84 3.85 8.30
CA ASN A 757 15.69 3.03 7.91
C ASN A 757 15.69 1.61 8.53
N GLN A 758 16.44 1.35 9.61
CA GLN A 758 16.46 0.04 10.26
C GLN A 758 15.20 -0.16 11.10
N THR A 759 14.70 -1.38 11.16
CA THR A 759 13.56 -1.78 11.97
C THR A 759 13.95 -2.82 13.02
N THR A 760 13.19 -2.87 14.11
CA THR A 760 13.29 -3.90 15.13
C THR A 760 11.92 -4.22 15.69
N ILE A 761 11.71 -5.44 16.18
CA ILE A 761 10.48 -5.89 16.82
C ILE A 761 10.78 -6.20 18.29
N ILE A 762 10.07 -5.53 19.19
CA ILE A 762 10.16 -5.75 20.64
C ILE A 762 8.87 -6.40 21.11
N ALA A 763 8.96 -7.63 21.63
CA ALA A 763 7.87 -8.30 22.30
C ALA A 763 8.01 -8.16 23.81
N VAL A 764 6.91 -7.96 24.54
CA VAL A 764 6.92 -7.94 26.01
C VAL A 764 5.94 -8.99 26.53
N SER A 765 6.46 -9.92 27.33
CA SER A 765 5.67 -11.02 27.89
C SER A 765 5.59 -10.94 29.41
N ASN A 766 4.41 -11.16 29.99
CA ASN A 766 4.22 -11.18 31.45
C ASN A 766 4.91 -12.36 32.15
N LYS A 767 5.33 -13.38 31.38
CA LYS A 767 6.09 -14.54 31.86
C LYS A 767 7.25 -14.83 30.91
N PRO A 768 8.33 -15.47 31.39
CA PRO A 768 9.38 -15.97 30.50
C PRO A 768 8.82 -16.80 29.34
N LEU A 769 9.32 -16.58 28.12
CA LEU A 769 8.89 -17.38 26.96
C LEU A 769 9.40 -18.81 27.12
N LYS A 770 8.51 -19.80 26.95
CA LYS A 770 8.78 -21.22 27.28
C LYS A 770 10.02 -21.83 26.61
N TYR A 771 10.37 -21.37 25.41
CA TYR A 771 11.45 -21.92 24.59
C TYR A 771 12.62 -20.93 24.40
N VAL A 772 12.65 -19.86 25.20
CA VAL A 772 13.73 -18.88 25.18
C VAL A 772 14.36 -18.86 26.56
N GLU A 773 15.63 -19.28 26.65
CA GLU A 773 16.41 -19.17 27.88
C GLU A 773 16.44 -17.71 28.34
N THR A 774 15.84 -17.47 29.51
CA THR A 774 15.64 -16.13 30.05
C THR A 774 16.40 -16.03 31.37
N PRO A 775 17.38 -15.13 31.49
CA PRO A 775 18.18 -15.01 32.69
C PRO A 775 17.35 -14.53 33.89
N VAL A 776 17.74 -14.94 35.10
CA VAL A 776 17.05 -14.59 36.35
C VAL A 776 17.12 -13.10 36.69
N VAL A 777 18.09 -12.38 36.12
CA VAL A 777 18.30 -10.93 36.26
C VAL A 777 18.73 -10.34 34.92
N HIS A 778 18.45 -9.06 34.70
CA HIS A 778 18.93 -8.30 33.54
C HIS A 778 20.05 -7.33 33.91
N ILE A 779 20.76 -6.80 32.91
CA ILE A 779 21.82 -5.81 33.06
C ILE A 779 21.20 -4.41 33.00
N SER A 780 21.27 -3.68 34.11
CA SER A 780 20.70 -2.34 34.25
C SER A 780 21.65 -1.22 33.82
N LYS A 781 22.97 -1.47 33.88
CA LYS A 781 24.00 -0.53 33.44
C LYS A 781 25.20 -1.27 32.85
N LYS A 782 25.69 -0.80 31.70
CA LYS A 782 26.90 -1.31 31.02
C LYS A 782 27.75 -0.16 30.48
N PRO A 783 29.07 -0.34 30.30
CA PRO A 783 29.90 0.59 29.54
C PRO A 783 29.62 0.52 28.04
N ALA A 784 29.98 1.58 27.30
CA ALA A 784 29.71 1.70 25.87
C ALA A 784 30.37 0.60 25.01
N GLY A 785 31.54 0.08 25.42
CA GLY A 785 32.29 -0.94 24.68
C GLY A 785 31.74 -2.37 24.74
N ILE A 786 30.54 -2.60 25.25
CA ILE A 786 29.85 -3.91 25.12
C ILE A 786 29.01 -3.89 23.85
N LEU A 787 29.45 -4.62 22.82
CA LEU A 787 28.84 -4.63 21.48
C LEU A 787 27.72 -5.66 21.33
N GLY A 788 27.82 -6.77 22.05
CA GLY A 788 26.85 -7.84 21.99
C GLY A 788 26.89 -8.72 23.22
N SER A 789 25.97 -9.67 23.26
CA SER A 789 25.74 -10.52 24.41
C SER A 789 24.96 -11.76 24.02
N LYS A 790 25.15 -12.83 24.77
CA LYS A 790 24.43 -14.08 24.59
C LYS A 790 24.08 -14.68 25.94
N VAL A 791 22.89 -15.27 26.06
CA VAL A 791 22.52 -16.09 27.22
C VAL A 791 23.11 -17.48 27.03
N THR A 792 23.99 -17.91 27.94
CA THR A 792 24.52 -19.28 27.93
C THR A 792 23.54 -20.22 28.65
N ASN A 793 23.01 -19.77 29.79
CA ASN A 793 21.92 -20.40 30.53
C ASN A 793 21.27 -19.37 31.45
N ARG A 794 20.19 -19.75 32.15
CA ARG A 794 19.47 -18.85 33.08
C ARG A 794 20.31 -18.19 34.20
N HIS A 795 21.52 -18.68 34.47
CA HIS A 795 22.46 -18.18 35.49
C HIS A 795 23.76 -17.61 34.90
N GLU A 796 23.88 -17.51 33.57
CA GLU A 796 25.11 -17.07 32.92
C GLU A 796 24.86 -16.29 31.63
N ILE A 797 25.47 -15.10 31.54
CA ILE A 797 25.47 -14.25 30.34
C ILE A 797 26.91 -14.10 29.85
N GLU A 798 27.14 -14.36 28.57
CA GLU A 798 28.38 -14.02 27.87
C GLU A 798 28.24 -12.62 27.26
N LEU A 799 29.25 -11.76 27.43
CA LEU A 799 29.32 -10.43 26.83
C LEU A 799 30.50 -10.32 25.87
N HIS A 800 30.30 -9.58 24.79
CA HIS A 800 31.36 -9.23 23.83
C HIS A 800 31.87 -7.82 24.15
N ALA A 801 33.03 -7.77 24.80
CA ALA A 801 33.64 -6.56 25.36
C ALA A 801 34.83 -6.08 24.51
N THR A 802 34.84 -4.82 24.08
CA THR A 802 35.96 -4.19 23.37
C THR A 802 36.92 -3.50 24.33
N SER A 803 38.07 -3.03 23.83
CA SER A 803 39.00 -2.18 24.56
C SER A 803 38.34 -0.93 25.17
N ARG A 804 37.26 -0.39 24.57
CA ARG A 804 36.49 0.74 25.14
C ARG A 804 35.69 0.40 26.41
N SER A 805 35.52 -0.88 26.72
CA SER A 805 34.89 -1.35 27.97
C SER A 805 35.89 -1.82 29.03
N SER A 806 37.18 -1.83 28.68
CA SER A 806 38.30 -2.23 29.54
C SER A 806 38.29 -1.45 30.86
N GLY A 807 38.34 -2.16 31.98
CA GLY A 807 38.27 -1.54 33.33
C GLY A 807 36.88 -0.98 33.71
N GLY A 808 35.86 -1.18 32.86
CA GLY A 808 34.49 -0.76 33.12
C GLY A 808 33.77 -1.59 34.18
N ARG A 809 32.50 -1.25 34.45
CA ARG A 809 31.67 -1.93 35.46
C ARG A 809 30.27 -2.19 34.92
N ILE A 810 29.75 -3.38 35.22
CA ILE A 810 28.40 -3.82 34.86
C ILE A 810 27.57 -3.91 36.14
N THR A 811 26.33 -3.43 36.09
CA THR A 811 25.38 -3.51 37.20
C THR A 811 24.17 -4.35 36.79
N LEU A 812 23.80 -5.30 37.64
CA LEU A 812 22.65 -6.17 37.46
C LEU A 812 21.41 -5.59 38.16
N SER A 813 20.23 -6.06 37.76
CA SER A 813 18.94 -5.61 38.31
C SER A 813 18.72 -5.96 39.79
N ASN A 814 19.50 -6.87 40.36
CA ASN A 814 19.52 -7.19 41.79
C ASN A 814 20.50 -6.31 42.60
N GLY A 815 21.19 -5.37 41.95
CA GLY A 815 22.19 -4.50 42.58
C GLY A 815 23.61 -5.06 42.58
N ALA A 816 23.81 -6.32 42.17
CA ALA A 816 25.15 -6.89 42.03
C ALA A 816 25.96 -6.16 40.95
N SER A 817 27.27 -6.07 41.17
CA SER A 817 28.18 -5.33 40.30
C SER A 817 29.40 -6.18 39.94
N HIS A 818 29.74 -6.21 38.65
CA HIS A 818 30.88 -6.96 38.11
C HIS A 818 31.86 -6.02 37.44
N SER A 819 33.15 -6.13 37.79
CA SER A 819 34.23 -5.39 37.14
C SER A 819 34.68 -6.10 35.88
N ILE A 820 34.83 -5.36 34.79
CA ILE A 820 35.41 -5.82 33.55
C ILE A 820 36.93 -5.72 33.69
N LYS A 821 37.65 -6.80 33.38
CA LYS A 821 39.13 -6.79 33.43
C LYS A 821 39.69 -5.83 32.38
N TYR A 822 40.94 -5.42 32.55
CA TYR A 822 41.62 -4.66 31.50
C TYR A 822 42.03 -5.60 30.35
N PHE A 823 41.68 -5.18 29.13
CA PHE A 823 42.09 -5.82 27.89
C PHE A 823 42.77 -4.82 26.97
N ASP A 824 43.60 -5.34 26.07
CA ASP A 824 44.40 -4.60 25.10
C ASP A 824 44.13 -5.20 23.71
N SER A 825 43.45 -4.44 22.86
CA SER A 825 43.02 -4.83 21.52
C SER A 825 42.82 -3.59 20.64
N PRO A 826 42.94 -3.71 19.30
CA PRO A 826 42.62 -2.59 18.42
C PRO A 826 41.11 -2.31 18.46
N GLU A 827 40.73 -1.06 18.20
CA GLU A 827 39.31 -0.67 18.15
C GLU A 827 38.62 -1.21 16.89
N GLU A 828 39.21 -0.96 15.73
CA GLU A 828 38.74 -1.44 14.43
C GLU A 828 39.95 -1.80 13.55
N ILE A 829 39.78 -2.78 12.66
CA ILE A 829 40.78 -3.20 11.67
C ILE A 829 40.12 -3.13 10.29
N GLN A 830 40.60 -2.24 9.42
CA GLN A 830 40.08 -2.13 8.06
C GLN A 830 40.60 -3.27 7.17
N LEU A 831 39.70 -3.87 6.38
CA LEU A 831 40.02 -4.88 5.38
C LEU A 831 40.29 -4.19 4.04
N GLU A 832 41.57 -4.05 3.69
CA GLU A 832 42.01 -3.22 2.56
C GLU A 832 41.93 -3.91 1.19
N LYS A 833 42.38 -5.16 1.10
CA LYS A 833 42.55 -5.86 -0.18
C LYS A 833 41.41 -6.82 -0.42
N TRP A 834 40.81 -6.76 -1.60
CA TRP A 834 39.69 -7.59 -2.00
C TRP A 834 39.91 -8.17 -3.39
N THR A 835 39.33 -9.34 -3.64
CA THR A 835 39.17 -9.90 -4.98
C THR A 835 37.69 -9.93 -5.30
N LEU A 836 37.31 -9.38 -6.46
CA LEU A 836 35.96 -9.51 -7.01
C LEU A 836 36.00 -10.50 -8.15
N THR A 837 35.31 -11.62 -8.03
CA THR A 837 34.87 -12.41 -9.19
C THR A 837 33.46 -11.94 -9.54
N ALA A 838 33.32 -11.24 -10.67
CA ALA A 838 32.04 -10.83 -11.22
C ALA A 838 31.51 -11.93 -12.16
N GLU A 839 30.43 -12.58 -11.77
CA GLU A 839 29.66 -13.50 -12.62
C GLU A 839 28.67 -12.65 -13.42
N HIS A 840 28.93 -12.49 -14.72
CA HIS A 840 28.10 -11.77 -15.68
C HIS A 840 26.92 -12.65 -16.06
N TRP A 841 25.72 -12.08 -16.00
CA TRP A 841 24.49 -12.67 -16.47
C TRP A 841 24.11 -12.00 -17.78
N GLU A 842 24.16 -12.77 -18.86
CA GLU A 842 24.01 -12.27 -20.22
C GLU A 842 22.83 -12.95 -20.93
N ALA A 843 22.37 -12.34 -22.02
CA ALA A 843 21.33 -12.94 -22.84
C ALA A 843 21.79 -14.29 -23.41
N PRO A 844 20.87 -15.25 -23.67
CA PRO A 844 21.18 -16.47 -24.41
C PRO A 844 21.69 -16.14 -25.83
N SER A 845 22.46 -17.07 -26.41
CA SER A 845 22.91 -16.97 -27.81
C SER A 845 21.72 -16.87 -28.78
N ASN A 846 20.67 -17.67 -28.54
CA ASN A 846 19.37 -17.47 -29.19
C ASN A 846 18.58 -16.39 -28.45
N PHE A 847 18.69 -15.14 -28.90
CA PHE A 847 18.04 -13.99 -28.26
C PHE A 847 16.49 -14.09 -28.22
N SER A 848 15.88 -14.89 -29.09
CA SER A 848 14.43 -15.11 -29.13
C SER A 848 13.94 -16.14 -28.10
N ASP A 849 14.84 -16.86 -27.45
CA ASP A 849 14.50 -17.69 -26.29
C ASP A 849 14.34 -16.81 -25.06
N ALA A 850 13.15 -16.26 -24.90
CA ALA A 850 12.74 -15.50 -23.72
C ALA A 850 12.73 -16.37 -22.46
N SER A 851 12.60 -17.69 -22.57
CA SER A 851 12.50 -18.61 -21.43
C SER A 851 13.82 -18.86 -20.69
N ALA A 852 14.96 -18.58 -21.33
CA ALA A 852 16.27 -18.73 -20.71
C ALA A 852 16.46 -17.76 -19.53
N ILE A 853 17.14 -18.23 -18.47
CA ILE A 853 17.51 -17.39 -17.33
C ILE A 853 18.60 -16.40 -17.73
N ALA A 854 19.81 -16.90 -17.97
CA ALA A 854 20.96 -16.13 -18.44
C ALA A 854 22.09 -17.08 -18.91
N SER A 855 22.92 -16.63 -19.86
CA SER A 855 24.26 -17.17 -20.08
C SER A 855 25.21 -16.59 -19.04
N LYS A 856 26.05 -17.42 -18.41
CA LYS A 856 26.93 -16.98 -17.33
C LYS A 856 28.41 -17.08 -17.71
N ARG A 857 29.19 -16.04 -17.40
CA ARG A 857 30.66 -16.04 -17.50
C ARG A 857 31.28 -15.22 -16.38
N ASN A 858 32.53 -15.45 -16.05
CA ASN A 858 33.20 -14.74 -14.96
C ASN A 858 34.32 -13.81 -15.46
N SER A 859 34.52 -12.68 -14.78
CA SER A 859 35.79 -11.94 -14.80
C SER A 859 36.27 -11.66 -13.37
N THR A 860 37.58 -11.53 -13.18
CA THR A 860 38.18 -11.39 -11.83
C THR A 860 39.02 -10.12 -11.76
N HIS A 861 38.84 -9.35 -10.68
CA HIS A 861 39.45 -8.04 -10.48
C HIS A 861 40.02 -7.94 -9.06
N THR A 862 41.19 -7.31 -8.93
CA THR A 862 41.78 -6.97 -7.62
C THR A 862 41.35 -5.58 -7.23
N LEU A 863 40.81 -5.42 -6.04
CA LEU A 863 40.25 -4.19 -5.51
C LEU A 863 41.00 -3.76 -4.23
N THR A 864 41.02 -2.45 -3.99
CA THR A 864 41.49 -1.86 -2.73
C THR A 864 40.37 -1.00 -2.16
N ALA A 865 40.17 -1.03 -0.83
CA ALA A 865 39.17 -0.21 -0.17
C ALA A 865 39.48 1.31 -0.32
N PRO A 866 38.47 2.20 -0.36
CA PRO A 866 37.04 1.89 -0.38
C PRO A 866 36.63 1.19 -1.68
N LEU A 867 35.73 0.20 -1.56
CA LEU A 867 35.14 -0.47 -2.71
C LEU A 867 34.20 0.50 -3.44
N ASN A 868 34.18 0.46 -4.77
CA ASN A 868 33.36 1.32 -5.61
C ASN A 868 32.33 0.51 -6.41
N SER A 869 31.33 1.22 -6.93
CA SER A 869 30.29 0.63 -7.78
C SER A 869 30.89 0.01 -9.05
N TRP A 870 30.29 -1.07 -9.55
CA TRP A 870 30.66 -1.71 -10.83
C TRP A 870 30.70 -0.72 -12.01
N THR A 871 29.92 0.35 -11.95
CA THR A 871 29.90 1.44 -12.92
C THR A 871 31.20 2.25 -12.96
N GLU A 872 32.01 2.19 -11.91
CA GLU A 872 33.23 2.98 -11.70
C GLU A 872 34.51 2.14 -11.59
N LEU A 873 34.39 0.80 -11.41
CA LEU A 873 35.54 -0.08 -11.22
C LEU A 873 36.39 -0.24 -12.49
N VAL A 874 35.79 -0.82 -13.54
CA VAL A 874 36.45 -1.06 -14.83
C VAL A 874 35.42 -0.91 -15.96
N PRO A 875 35.84 -0.51 -17.18
CA PRO A 875 34.92 -0.34 -18.31
C PRO A 875 34.09 -1.58 -18.65
N GLU A 876 34.63 -2.79 -18.46
CA GLU A 876 33.93 -4.05 -18.71
C GLU A 876 32.67 -4.21 -17.84
N LEU A 877 32.69 -3.72 -16.59
CA LEU A 877 31.59 -3.91 -15.65
C LEU A 877 30.47 -2.86 -15.78
N THR A 878 30.72 -1.79 -16.54
CA THR A 878 29.83 -0.62 -16.63
C THR A 878 28.42 -0.93 -17.14
N ASN A 879 28.28 -1.87 -18.08
CA ASN A 879 26.98 -2.32 -18.61
C ASN A 879 26.71 -3.80 -18.26
N SER A 880 27.36 -4.31 -17.22
CA SER A 880 27.18 -5.69 -16.77
C SER A 880 26.17 -5.76 -15.61
N SER A 881 25.59 -6.94 -15.46
CA SER A 881 24.72 -7.31 -14.33
C SER A 881 24.99 -8.78 -13.98
N GLY A 882 24.75 -9.18 -12.74
CA GLY A 882 24.95 -10.55 -12.26
C GLY A 882 25.27 -10.61 -10.76
N LEU A 883 26.24 -11.44 -10.39
CA LEU A 883 26.66 -11.64 -8.99
C LEU A 883 28.11 -11.20 -8.78
N GLY A 884 28.37 -10.44 -7.72
CA GLY A 884 29.71 -10.13 -7.25
C GLY A 884 30.11 -11.01 -6.08
N TYR A 885 31.15 -11.83 -6.27
CA TYR A 885 31.79 -12.61 -5.23
C TYR A 885 33.02 -11.83 -4.73
N TYR A 886 32.86 -11.12 -3.62
CA TYR A 886 33.90 -10.32 -2.99
C TYR A 886 34.58 -11.13 -1.90
N SER A 887 35.85 -11.51 -2.09
CA SER A 887 36.63 -12.25 -1.10
C SER A 887 37.77 -11.40 -0.52
N THR A 888 38.07 -11.65 0.75
CA THR A 888 39.25 -11.11 1.43
C THR A 888 39.72 -12.07 2.52
N SER A 889 41.03 -12.08 2.78
CA SER A 889 41.63 -12.92 3.82
C SER A 889 42.31 -12.08 4.89
N PHE A 890 42.25 -12.55 6.13
CA PHE A 890 42.91 -11.91 7.27
C PHE A 890 43.37 -12.95 8.30
N THR A 891 44.39 -12.61 9.08
CA THR A 891 44.94 -13.50 10.12
C THR A 891 44.36 -13.17 11.49
N TRP A 892 43.97 -14.18 12.26
CA TRP A 892 43.40 -14.04 13.60
C TRP A 892 44.16 -14.85 14.68
N PRO A 893 44.48 -14.25 15.85
CA PRO A 893 44.47 -12.82 16.12
C PRO A 893 45.44 -12.06 15.19
N PRO A 894 45.30 -10.73 15.03
CA PRO A 894 46.27 -9.92 14.30
C PRO A 894 47.67 -10.12 14.90
N SER A 895 48.72 -10.11 14.06
CA SER A 895 50.10 -10.47 14.46
C SER A 895 50.60 -9.73 15.71
N GLN A 896 50.32 -8.43 15.79
CA GLN A 896 50.60 -7.54 16.92
C GLN A 896 49.89 -7.91 18.24
N TYR A 897 48.85 -8.75 18.20
CA TYR A 897 48.09 -9.24 19.36
C TYR A 897 48.10 -10.77 19.45
N SER A 898 49.02 -11.45 18.76
CA SER A 898 49.09 -12.92 18.67
C SER A 898 49.24 -13.64 20.02
N THR A 899 49.82 -12.97 21.02
CA THR A 899 50.00 -13.45 22.40
C THR A 899 48.86 -13.04 23.36
N LYS A 900 47.87 -12.29 22.88
CA LYS A 900 46.72 -11.79 23.67
C LYS A 900 45.50 -12.68 23.47
N ASN A 901 44.64 -12.78 24.48
CA ASN A 901 43.39 -13.54 24.40
C ASN A 901 42.31 -12.73 23.67
N LEU A 902 42.32 -12.73 22.34
CA LEU A 902 41.26 -12.18 21.49
C LEU A 902 40.28 -13.29 21.08
N ASP A 903 39.03 -13.19 21.53
CA ASP A 903 38.06 -14.29 21.42
C ASP A 903 37.27 -14.28 20.11
N GLY A 904 37.05 -13.11 19.51
CA GLY A 904 36.35 -12.97 18.23
C GLY A 904 36.32 -11.54 17.71
N ALA A 905 35.60 -11.32 16.61
CA ALA A 905 35.35 -10.01 16.05
C ALA A 905 33.95 -9.92 15.43
N TYR A 906 33.39 -8.72 15.41
CA TYR A 906 32.29 -8.39 14.52
C TYR A 906 32.85 -7.94 13.17
N VAL A 907 32.23 -8.34 12.06
CA VAL A 907 32.42 -7.66 10.78
C VAL A 907 31.36 -6.58 10.64
N LYS A 908 31.78 -5.41 10.15
CA LYS A 908 30.93 -4.25 9.91
C LYS A 908 31.17 -3.76 8.48
N PHE A 909 30.13 -3.87 7.65
CA PHE A 909 30.10 -3.22 6.35
C PHE A 909 29.40 -1.86 6.48
N GLU A 910 29.71 -0.94 5.58
CA GLU A 910 28.81 0.18 5.32
C GLU A 910 27.46 -0.33 4.76
N PRO A 911 26.36 0.46 4.81
CA PRO A 911 25.06 0.02 4.30
C PRO A 911 25.16 -0.51 2.86
N VAL A 912 24.68 -1.73 2.66
CA VAL A 912 24.69 -2.40 1.35
C VAL A 912 23.54 -1.87 0.52
N MET A 913 23.82 -1.50 -0.72
CA MET A 913 22.84 -0.85 -1.61
C MET A 913 21.66 -1.75 -1.95
N HIS A 914 21.91 -3.03 -2.27
CA HIS A 914 20.90 -3.96 -2.77
C HIS A 914 20.61 -5.09 -1.78
N ALA A 915 21.48 -6.10 -1.73
CA ALA A 915 21.46 -7.19 -0.76
C ALA A 915 22.84 -7.85 -0.66
N MET A 916 23.06 -8.70 0.34
CA MET A 916 24.32 -9.41 0.52
C MET A 916 24.11 -10.71 1.29
N LYS A 917 24.82 -11.75 0.89
CA LYS A 917 25.00 -12.97 1.68
C LYS A 917 26.46 -13.13 2.08
N LEU A 918 26.70 -13.63 3.29
CA LEU A 918 28.05 -13.73 3.85
C LEU A 918 28.46 -15.17 4.17
N TRP A 919 29.73 -15.45 3.96
CA TRP A 919 30.40 -16.68 4.38
C TRP A 919 31.70 -16.34 5.09
N VAL A 920 32.03 -17.17 6.09
CA VAL A 920 33.35 -17.16 6.73
C VAL A 920 33.90 -18.58 6.73
N ASN A 921 35.11 -18.76 6.19
CA ASN A 921 35.75 -20.07 6.08
C ASN A 921 34.84 -21.15 5.44
N GLY A 922 34.12 -20.78 4.38
CA GLY A 922 33.17 -21.66 3.68
C GLY A 922 31.82 -21.91 4.39
N LYS A 923 31.61 -21.38 5.60
CA LYS A 923 30.33 -21.51 6.32
C LYS A 923 29.45 -20.29 6.08
N ARG A 924 28.21 -20.51 5.60
CA ARG A 924 27.21 -19.45 5.40
C ARG A 924 26.77 -18.87 6.75
N LEU A 925 26.73 -17.54 6.83
CA LEU A 925 26.22 -16.80 7.99
C LEU A 925 24.69 -16.68 7.90
N PRO A 926 24.00 -16.38 9.03
CA PRO A 926 22.59 -16.02 9.00
C PRO A 926 22.30 -14.80 8.11
N PRO A 927 21.04 -14.61 7.68
CA PRO A 927 20.63 -13.43 6.92
C PRO A 927 21.08 -12.11 7.55
N VAL A 928 21.47 -11.15 6.72
CA VAL A 928 22.06 -9.88 7.14
C VAL A 928 21.16 -8.73 6.74
N ASP A 929 20.87 -7.80 7.67
CA ASP A 929 20.16 -6.57 7.32
C ASP A 929 21.07 -5.68 6.45
N PRO A 930 20.74 -5.41 5.17
CA PRO A 930 21.57 -4.60 4.30
C PRO A 930 21.72 -3.15 4.79
N ARG A 931 20.80 -2.66 5.64
CA ARG A 931 20.83 -1.30 6.20
C ARG A 931 21.78 -1.18 7.39
N ASN A 932 22.06 -2.29 8.08
CA ASN A 932 22.99 -2.37 9.20
C ASN A 932 23.75 -3.71 9.23
N PRO A 933 24.65 -3.94 8.26
CA PRO A 933 25.33 -5.22 8.07
C PRO A 933 26.47 -5.43 9.08
N VAL A 934 26.09 -5.74 10.33
CA VAL A 934 27.01 -6.03 11.43
C VAL A 934 26.77 -7.45 11.95
N VAL A 935 27.79 -8.31 11.87
CA VAL A 935 27.65 -9.74 12.20
C VAL A 935 28.79 -10.23 13.07
N ASP A 936 28.49 -11.04 14.08
CA ASP A 936 29.50 -11.71 14.91
C ASP A 936 30.16 -12.85 14.12
N LEU A 937 31.47 -12.73 13.89
CA LEU A 937 32.24 -13.76 13.19
C LEU A 937 32.84 -14.81 14.13
N GLY A 938 32.88 -14.55 15.44
CA GLY A 938 33.55 -15.41 16.42
C GLY A 938 33.22 -16.90 16.30
N PRO A 939 31.95 -17.31 16.18
CA PRO A 939 31.57 -18.71 16.02
C PRO A 939 32.06 -19.39 14.72
N PHE A 940 32.48 -18.61 13.73
CA PHE A 940 32.87 -19.08 12.39
C PHE A 940 34.37 -18.94 12.11
N MET A 941 35.08 -18.19 12.95
CA MET A 941 36.51 -17.94 12.82
C MET A 941 37.37 -19.05 13.41
N LYS A 942 38.62 -19.12 12.94
CA LYS A 942 39.67 -19.99 13.48
C LYS A 942 40.94 -19.18 13.75
N ARG A 943 41.83 -19.72 14.59
CA ARG A 943 43.19 -19.16 14.71
C ARG A 943 43.95 -19.37 13.39
N GLY A 944 44.76 -18.38 13.02
CA GLY A 944 45.45 -18.33 11.73
C GLY A 944 44.64 -17.62 10.66
N GLU A 945 44.78 -18.04 9.42
CA GLU A 945 44.14 -17.42 8.26
C GLU A 945 42.63 -17.68 8.23
N ASN A 946 41.86 -16.63 7.97
CA ASN A 946 40.42 -16.66 7.78
C ASN A 946 40.06 -15.97 6.47
N GLU A 947 39.00 -16.47 5.82
CA GLU A 947 38.46 -15.89 4.59
C GLU A 947 37.03 -15.39 4.84
N ILE A 948 36.72 -14.19 4.36
CA ILE A 948 35.35 -13.66 4.23
C ILE A 948 35.01 -13.67 2.74
N LEU A 949 33.82 -14.19 2.43
CA LEU A 949 33.19 -14.08 1.11
C LEU A 949 31.85 -13.37 1.27
N ALA A 950 31.69 -12.25 0.57
CA ALA A 950 30.43 -11.54 0.41
C ALA A 950 29.91 -11.73 -1.02
N VAL A 951 28.71 -12.30 -1.16
CA VAL A 951 28.02 -12.44 -2.44
C VAL A 951 26.95 -11.36 -2.55
N VAL A 952 27.12 -10.45 -3.50
CA VAL A 952 26.29 -9.25 -3.67
C VAL A 952 25.66 -9.27 -5.06
N PRO A 953 24.33 -9.40 -5.19
CA PRO A 953 23.65 -9.26 -6.48
C PRO A 953 23.65 -7.83 -6.97
N THR A 954 23.78 -7.66 -8.29
CA THR A 954 23.43 -6.41 -8.95
C THR A 954 21.95 -6.40 -9.32
N THR A 955 21.42 -5.21 -9.63
CA THR A 955 20.21 -5.08 -10.43
C THR A 955 20.46 -5.57 -11.86
N MET A 956 19.41 -5.96 -12.59
CA MET A 956 19.54 -6.44 -13.97
C MET A 956 19.53 -5.31 -15.01
N TRP A 957 19.21 -4.08 -14.59
CA TRP A 957 18.98 -2.95 -15.46
C TRP A 957 20.18 -2.56 -16.32
N ASN A 958 21.40 -2.49 -15.80
CA ASN A 958 22.54 -2.00 -16.58
C ASN A 958 22.79 -2.84 -17.85
N TYR A 959 22.68 -4.17 -17.74
CA TYR A 959 22.79 -5.05 -18.89
C TYR A 959 21.57 -4.98 -19.81
N VAL A 960 20.35 -5.10 -19.27
CA VAL A 960 19.10 -5.01 -20.07
C VAL A 960 19.01 -3.68 -20.84
N ARG A 961 19.36 -2.57 -20.17
CA ARG A 961 19.42 -1.23 -20.76
C ARG A 961 20.33 -1.17 -21.97
N SER A 962 21.46 -1.88 -21.96
CA SER A 962 22.40 -1.91 -23.09
C SER A 962 21.83 -2.61 -24.34
N LEU A 963 20.77 -3.40 -24.17
CA LEU A 963 20.14 -4.20 -25.20
C LEU A 963 18.80 -3.63 -25.70
N LEU A 964 18.30 -2.53 -25.12
CA LEU A 964 16.97 -1.97 -25.43
C LEU A 964 16.62 -1.90 -26.93
N PRO A 965 17.51 -1.46 -27.85
CA PRO A 965 17.18 -1.41 -29.28
C PRO A 965 16.84 -2.77 -29.90
N ARG A 966 17.39 -3.85 -29.33
CA ARG A 966 17.22 -5.24 -29.79
C ARG A 966 16.03 -5.93 -29.15
N ILE A 967 15.65 -5.54 -27.93
CA ILE A 967 14.58 -6.20 -27.17
C ILE A 967 13.23 -6.00 -27.88
N ARG A 968 12.42 -7.06 -27.91
CA ARG A 968 11.00 -7.01 -28.29
C ARG A 968 10.15 -7.61 -27.19
N ASN A 969 9.01 -6.99 -26.90
CA ASN A 969 8.04 -7.43 -25.92
C ASN A 969 6.66 -7.47 -26.57
N ALA A 970 6.16 -8.66 -26.89
CA ALA A 970 4.98 -8.81 -27.75
C ALA A 970 5.12 -8.12 -29.13
N GLY A 971 6.35 -7.99 -29.63
CA GLY A 971 6.68 -7.25 -30.86
C GLY A 971 6.89 -5.74 -30.68
N ASP A 972 6.56 -5.17 -29.52
CA ASP A 972 6.78 -3.75 -29.22
C ASP A 972 8.21 -3.48 -28.76
N ILE A 973 8.62 -2.21 -28.90
CA ILE A 973 9.90 -1.69 -28.41
C ILE A 973 9.69 -1.26 -26.95
N PRO A 974 10.54 -1.70 -26.00
CA PRO A 974 10.46 -1.27 -24.61
C PRO A 974 10.44 0.25 -24.46
N LEU A 975 9.71 0.75 -23.45
CA LEU A 975 9.57 2.18 -23.13
C LEU A 975 8.83 3.01 -24.20
N GLU A 976 8.31 2.38 -25.26
CA GLU A 976 7.50 3.03 -26.28
C GLU A 976 6.07 2.45 -26.25
N ILE A 977 5.12 3.25 -25.78
CA ILE A 977 3.69 2.95 -25.85
C ILE A 977 3.14 3.71 -27.05
N SER A 978 2.73 2.97 -28.08
CA SER A 978 2.10 3.55 -29.27
C SER A 978 0.81 2.80 -29.56
N THR A 979 -0.30 3.28 -29.02
CA THR A 979 -1.64 2.71 -29.21
C THR A 979 -2.43 3.61 -30.17
N GLN A 980 -3.69 3.26 -30.49
CA GLN A 980 -4.54 4.16 -31.28
C GLN A 980 -4.81 5.48 -30.55
N ASP A 981 -4.82 5.46 -29.21
CA ASP A 981 -5.27 6.56 -28.37
C ASP A 981 -4.12 7.25 -27.61
N ILE A 982 -2.96 6.60 -27.44
CA ILE A 982 -1.83 7.09 -26.63
C ILE A 982 -0.52 6.90 -27.40
N GLN A 983 0.26 7.98 -27.52
CA GLN A 983 1.67 7.92 -27.88
C GLN A 983 2.51 8.44 -26.72
N LEU A 984 3.19 7.54 -26.02
CA LEU A 984 4.04 7.86 -24.88
C LEU A 984 5.38 7.16 -25.03
N LYS A 985 6.46 7.95 -24.96
CA LYS A 985 7.83 7.45 -24.88
C LYS A 985 8.40 7.77 -23.52
N TRP A 986 8.65 6.74 -22.72
CA TRP A 986 9.27 6.89 -21.42
C TRP A 986 10.75 7.23 -21.61
N PRO A 987 11.30 8.18 -20.83
CA PRO A 987 12.73 8.44 -20.87
C PRO A 987 13.46 7.18 -20.43
N THR A 988 14.52 6.80 -21.14
CA THR A 988 15.36 5.67 -20.72
C THR A 988 15.99 5.97 -19.36
N PRO A 989 15.70 5.16 -18.32
CA PRO A 989 16.32 5.35 -17.01
C PRO A 989 17.85 5.32 -17.09
N ALA A 990 18.50 6.09 -16.22
CA ALA A 990 19.95 6.11 -16.12
C ALA A 990 20.52 4.76 -15.66
N LYS A 991 21.84 4.58 -15.80
CA LYS A 991 22.51 3.43 -15.17
C LYS A 991 22.33 3.49 -13.66
N THR A 992 22.30 2.32 -13.04
CA THR A 992 22.25 2.16 -11.59
C THR A 992 23.62 1.79 -11.06
N ASP A 993 23.92 2.28 -9.86
CA ASP A 993 25.08 1.81 -9.11
C ASP A 993 24.82 0.41 -8.57
N ASN A 994 25.86 -0.43 -8.58
CA ASN A 994 25.76 -1.85 -8.27
C ASN A 994 27.03 -2.38 -7.61
N GLY A 995 26.90 -3.48 -6.87
CA GLY A 995 28.02 -4.14 -6.18
C GLY A 995 28.18 -3.70 -4.73
N LEU A 996 29.28 -4.13 -4.11
CA LEU A 996 29.66 -3.77 -2.75
C LEU A 996 30.44 -2.46 -2.77
N VAL A 997 29.95 -1.44 -2.05
CA VAL A 997 30.55 -0.10 -1.99
C VAL A 997 30.91 0.23 -0.54
N GLY A 998 31.99 1.00 -0.36
CA GLY A 998 32.41 1.49 0.96
C GLY A 998 33.53 0.68 1.60
N ARG A 999 33.66 0.81 2.91
CA ARG A 999 34.71 0.14 3.71
C ARG A 999 34.15 -0.99 4.56
N VAL A 1000 35.02 -1.94 4.88
CA VAL A 1000 34.70 -3.09 5.72
C VAL A 1000 35.70 -3.15 6.88
N TYR A 1001 35.18 -3.33 8.08
CA TYR A 1001 35.95 -3.32 9.32
C TYR A 1001 35.72 -4.59 10.12
N LEU A 1002 36.77 -5.07 10.79
CA LEU A 1002 36.66 -6.00 11.90
C LEU A 1002 36.72 -5.22 13.21
N VAL A 1003 35.83 -5.53 14.14
CA VAL A 1003 35.74 -4.94 15.48
C VAL A 1003 36.01 -6.05 16.51
N PRO A 1004 37.25 -6.17 17.00
CA PRO A 1004 37.65 -7.21 17.95
C PRO A 1004 36.90 -7.15 19.28
N TYR A 1005 36.64 -8.30 19.89
CA TYR A 1005 36.09 -8.40 21.24
C TYR A 1005 36.71 -9.52 22.08
N HIS A 1006 36.56 -9.36 23.39
CA HIS A 1006 36.85 -10.34 24.44
C HIS A 1006 35.54 -10.86 25.03
N LYS A 1007 35.46 -12.16 25.30
CA LYS A 1007 34.33 -12.78 25.99
C LYS A 1007 34.45 -12.53 27.49
N VAL A 1008 33.39 -11.97 28.08
CA VAL A 1008 33.28 -11.77 29.53
C VAL A 1008 32.07 -12.54 30.03
N THR A 1009 32.33 -13.56 30.86
CA THR A 1009 31.27 -14.36 31.48
C THR A 1009 30.78 -13.71 32.77
N LEU A 1010 29.48 -13.42 32.83
CA LEU A 1010 28.78 -12.96 34.02
C LEU A 1010 27.97 -14.11 34.63
N ARG A 1011 28.25 -14.44 35.90
CA ARG A 1011 27.43 -15.37 36.70
C ARG A 1011 26.41 -14.57 37.50
N LEU A 1012 25.13 -14.96 37.39
CA LEU A 1012 23.96 -14.17 37.78
C LEU A 1012 23.39 -14.46 39.16
#